data_AF-A0A4S8J2L4-F1
#
_entry.id   AF-A0A4S8J2L4-F1
#
_cell.length_a   1.000
_cell.length_b   1.000
_cell.length_c   1.000
_cell.angle_alpha   90.00
_cell.angle_beta   90.00
_cell.angle_gamma   90.00
#
_symmetry.space_group_name_H-M   'P 1'
#
loop_
_entity.id
_entity.type
_entity.pdbx_description
1 polymer ?
#
loop_
_entity_poly.entity_id
_entity_poly.type
_entity_poly.pdbx_seq_one_letter_code
_entity_poly.pdbx_strand_id
1 'polypeptide(L)'
;MGSTWRKVTRALGLNLCVQVPREMLHDDDGGSQPGGSAAGRRASVAASSTTSSPAGSVGASEFRALTPTTSGGLRLSRSGSRSSKKCAICLGSMKAGDGHALFTAECSHTFHFHCITANVNHGNYVCPLCKATWKEIPLQAPLALGNPHHGRARVNPVLEDGRMHVVRRLSRAASTNRRRNHFPSYFYGSEPSSFNDDEPLDLQSAAARDLRQGRPEMVEVEIHPEFSAIAQSDCLENFAVLMHVKAPRATMNQSPRSNLTAGSTVPQSVRAPVDLVTVLDVSGSMAGTKLALLKRALSFLIQNLGPSDRLSVVAFSSTARRLIPLCRMSDSGRRQALQAVNSLVPSGGTNIAEGLKKGFKVIEERRERNPVCSILLLTDGQDTYTLSSSGSGAQRSQPDYKVLVPSSILSSTAVSVHSFGFGADHDSAAMHAIAEISGGTFSFIESEGVLQDAFAQCIGGILSVVVQELRLGVECAHPGVRLAPINSGSYRNQLLNDARTGFIYVGDLYADEERDFLVSVNVPFAIEEIVLLKVACVYKDPVSKDTVHLPIREVRIQRPQVVSSQTPSIEVDRERNRVEAAEAMSNARAAAERGFLSDAVSILEERRRILSESLAARASDRLCLTLDAELREMQERMASRQRYEDSGRAYVLSGLSSHSWQRATARGDSTDGSSLLHSYQTPSMVEMLHRSQTLRHSPRRPAPPIQPTRSFPSRPRPI
;
A
#
# COMPACT_ATOMS: atom_id res chain seq x y z
N MET A 1 -33.03 30.22 -46.96
CA MET A 1 -31.85 29.31 -47.06
C MET A 1 -30.92 29.65 -45.91
N GLY A 2 -30.42 28.76 -45.07
CA GLY A 2 -30.54 27.30 -45.02
C GLY A 2 -29.46 26.73 -44.09
N SER A 3 -29.84 26.47 -42.83
CA SER A 3 -29.45 25.33 -41.97
C SER A 3 -28.18 24.51 -42.33
N THR A 4 -27.36 24.10 -41.36
CA THR A 4 -27.78 23.03 -40.41
C THR A 4 -26.96 22.92 -39.11
N TRP A 5 -27.69 22.73 -38.00
CA TRP A 5 -27.38 21.96 -36.77
C TRP A 5 -26.03 22.05 -36.04
N ARG A 6 -26.10 22.62 -34.82
CA ARG A 6 -25.36 22.10 -33.64
C ARG A 6 -26.04 20.82 -33.13
N LYS A 7 -25.32 19.92 -32.46
CA LYS A 7 -25.91 19.05 -31.41
C LYS A 7 -24.91 18.78 -30.28
N VAL A 8 -25.36 19.02 -29.05
CA VAL A 8 -24.71 18.66 -27.79
C VAL A 8 -25.61 17.64 -27.10
N THR A 9 -25.05 16.71 -26.33
CA THR A 9 -25.83 15.88 -25.41
C THR A 9 -25.06 15.67 -24.10
N ARG A 10 -25.56 16.26 -23.01
CA ARG A 10 -25.19 15.90 -21.63
C ARG A 10 -26.01 14.71 -21.18
N ALA A 11 -25.46 13.89 -20.29
CA ALA A 11 -26.25 13.06 -19.37
C ALA A 11 -25.46 12.77 -18.09
N LEU A 12 -25.73 13.52 -17.02
CA LEU A 12 -25.47 13.13 -15.63
C LEU A 12 -26.75 13.39 -14.84
N GLY A 13 -27.29 12.35 -14.20
CA GLY A 13 -28.17 12.46 -13.03
C GLY A 13 -27.35 12.20 -11.76
N LEU A 14 -27.87 12.40 -10.55
CA LEU A 14 -29.28 12.54 -10.18
C LEU A 14 -29.55 13.79 -9.32
N ASN A 15 -30.82 14.12 -9.15
CA ASN A 15 -31.28 15.28 -8.38
C ASN A 15 -31.37 14.96 -6.88
N LEU A 16 -31.25 15.99 -6.04
CA LEU A 16 -32.17 16.22 -4.92
C LEU A 16 -32.27 17.73 -4.68
N CYS A 17 -33.49 18.25 -4.55
CA CYS A 17 -33.75 19.69 -4.49
C CYS A 17 -33.97 20.16 -3.05
N VAL A 18 -33.50 21.37 -2.73
CA VAL A 18 -34.00 22.16 -1.59
C VAL A 18 -34.65 23.41 -2.15
N GLN A 19 -35.83 23.75 -1.63
CA GLN A 19 -36.71 24.77 -2.18
C GLN A 19 -36.74 25.98 -1.24
N VAL A 20 -36.42 27.17 -1.74
CA VAL A 20 -36.37 28.42 -0.96
C VAL A 20 -37.37 29.42 -1.55
N PRO A 21 -38.40 29.85 -0.78
CA PRO A 21 -39.25 30.97 -1.17
C PRO A 21 -38.50 32.30 -1.10
N ARG A 22 -38.80 33.23 -2.02
CA ARG A 22 -38.24 34.59 -2.05
C ARG A 22 -39.31 35.55 -2.56
N GLU A 23 -39.75 36.48 -1.72
CA GLU A 23 -40.56 37.68 -2.00
C GLU A 23 -40.72 38.43 -0.65
N MET A 24 -40.86 39.76 -0.53
CA MET A 24 -40.82 40.85 -1.51
C MET A 24 -39.85 41.96 -1.07
N LEU A 25 -39.59 42.93 -1.97
CA LEU A 25 -39.01 44.23 -1.62
C LEU A 25 -40.11 45.19 -1.14
N HIS A 26 -39.75 46.09 -0.23
CA HIS A 26 -40.39 47.40 -0.08
C HIS A 26 -39.36 48.36 0.50
N ASP A 27 -39.17 49.50 -0.14
CA ASP A 27 -38.39 50.62 0.39
C ASP A 27 -39.24 51.42 1.39
N ASP A 28 -38.62 51.96 2.44
CA ASP A 28 -38.94 53.29 2.95
C ASP A 28 -37.78 53.89 3.78
N ASP A 29 -37.83 55.19 4.04
CA ASP A 29 -36.70 56.05 4.44
C ASP A 29 -36.50 56.19 5.98
N GLY A 30 -35.41 56.84 6.43
CA GLY A 30 -35.44 57.65 7.66
C GLY A 30 -34.56 57.30 8.87
N GLY A 31 -33.22 57.37 8.72
CA GLY A 31 -32.30 58.09 9.64
C GLY A 31 -32.12 57.76 11.16
N SER A 32 -31.08 58.39 11.73
CA SER A 32 -30.79 58.60 13.17
C SER A 32 -30.03 57.53 13.99
N GLN A 33 -28.75 57.84 14.28
CA GLN A 33 -28.04 57.48 15.52
C GLN A 33 -28.40 58.50 16.66
N PRO A 34 -27.87 58.44 17.92
CA PRO A 34 -26.93 57.48 18.54
C PRO A 34 -27.27 56.96 19.97
N GLY A 35 -26.52 55.95 20.41
CA GLY A 35 -25.87 55.97 21.74
C GLY A 35 -26.42 55.05 22.85
N GLY A 36 -25.53 54.65 23.79
CA GLY A 36 -25.93 54.14 25.12
C GLY A 36 -25.13 52.94 25.68
N SER A 37 -24.29 53.22 26.69
CA SER A 37 -23.87 52.37 27.83
C SER A 37 -24.53 50.98 27.97
N ALA A 38 -23.85 49.82 27.96
CA ALA A 38 -22.73 49.30 28.80
C ALA A 38 -23.13 48.65 30.16
N ALA A 39 -22.37 47.59 30.52
CA ALA A 39 -22.27 46.86 31.81
C ALA A 39 -23.41 45.89 32.26
N GLY A 40 -23.04 44.87 33.08
CA GLY A 40 -23.95 43.97 33.80
C GLY A 40 -24.03 42.51 33.30
N ARG A 41 -23.01 41.65 33.50
CA ARG A 41 -22.79 40.74 34.66
C ARG A 41 -23.91 39.72 35.02
N ARG A 42 -23.55 38.44 34.79
CA ARG A 42 -23.75 37.25 35.67
C ARG A 42 -25.18 36.72 36.06
N ALA A 43 -25.38 35.45 35.68
CA ALA A 43 -25.65 34.30 36.57
C ALA A 43 -27.09 33.95 37.06
N SER A 44 -27.64 32.88 36.44
CA SER A 44 -27.96 31.59 37.08
C SER A 44 -29.23 31.36 37.95
N VAL A 45 -29.65 30.09 37.97
CA VAL A 45 -30.50 29.36 38.97
C VAL A 45 -32.04 29.42 38.84
N ALA A 46 -32.56 28.54 37.96
CA ALA A 46 -33.49 27.42 38.24
C ALA A 46 -34.92 27.58 38.83
N ALA A 47 -35.73 26.52 38.55
CA ALA A 47 -37.01 26.13 39.16
C ALA A 47 -38.24 27.02 38.81
N SER A 48 -39.49 26.54 38.68
CA SER A 48 -40.11 25.19 38.81
C SER A 48 -41.11 24.98 37.62
N SER A 49 -42.06 24.02 37.50
CA SER A 49 -42.70 23.02 38.39
C SER A 49 -43.52 21.98 37.58
N THR A 50 -43.60 20.72 38.06
CA THR A 50 -44.76 19.76 38.13
C THR A 50 -45.90 19.77 37.07
N THR A 51 -46.56 18.64 36.68
CA THR A 51 -47.19 17.58 37.52
C THR A 51 -47.45 16.22 36.84
N SER A 52 -47.44 15.14 37.65
CA SER A 52 -48.27 13.90 37.66
C SER A 52 -48.64 13.07 36.39
N SER A 53 -48.31 11.77 36.45
CA SER A 53 -49.12 10.61 35.91
C SER A 53 -50.13 10.12 37.00
N PRO A 54 -51.00 9.06 36.84
CA PRO A 54 -50.63 7.65 36.55
C PRO A 54 -51.70 6.70 35.87
N ALA A 55 -51.28 5.46 35.54
CA ALA A 55 -52.04 4.17 35.41
C ALA A 55 -53.28 4.05 34.45
N GLY A 56 -53.68 2.87 33.94
CA GLY A 56 -53.22 1.49 34.12
C GLY A 56 -53.79 0.49 33.07
N SER A 57 -53.66 -0.83 33.30
CA SER A 57 -54.04 -1.97 32.42
C SER A 57 -55.57 -2.28 32.39
N VAL A 58 -56.19 -3.21 31.63
CA VAL A 58 -55.92 -4.65 31.28
C VAL A 58 -56.73 -5.09 30.02
N GLY A 59 -56.29 -6.12 29.26
CA GLY A 59 -57.18 -6.89 28.34
C GLY A 59 -56.45 -7.73 27.25
N ALA A 60 -56.99 -8.90 26.84
CA ALA A 60 -56.40 -9.83 25.85
C ALA A 60 -57.46 -10.77 25.16
N SER A 61 -57.02 -11.75 24.33
CA SER A 61 -57.80 -12.83 23.63
C SER A 61 -58.43 -12.47 22.26
N GLU A 62 -58.73 -13.38 21.30
CA GLU A 62 -57.93 -14.43 20.62
C GLU A 62 -58.60 -14.91 19.29
N PHE A 63 -57.86 -15.66 18.45
CA PHE A 63 -58.23 -16.60 17.35
C PHE A 63 -59.56 -16.55 16.51
N ARG A 64 -59.36 -16.36 15.18
CA ARG A 64 -59.61 -17.35 14.07
C ARG A 64 -61.01 -17.53 13.39
N ALA A 65 -61.12 -16.90 12.21
CA ALA A 65 -61.60 -17.40 10.89
C ALA A 65 -63.01 -18.02 10.66
N LEU A 66 -63.67 -17.63 9.54
CA LEU A 66 -64.13 -18.53 8.44
C LEU A 66 -64.65 -17.75 7.20
N THR A 67 -64.72 -18.43 6.05
CA THR A 67 -65.21 -17.98 4.70
C THR A 67 -66.50 -18.75 4.33
N PRO A 68 -67.43 -18.30 3.43
CA PRO A 68 -67.22 -18.08 1.98
C PRO A 68 -68.03 -16.84 1.43
N THR A 69 -68.41 -16.61 0.14
CA THR A 69 -68.49 -17.43 -1.10
C THR A 69 -68.44 -16.61 -2.41
N THR A 70 -67.71 -17.13 -3.41
CA THR A 70 -67.81 -16.99 -4.90
C THR A 70 -68.52 -15.81 -5.61
N SER A 71 -67.73 -15.05 -6.38
CA SER A 71 -67.79 -14.89 -7.87
C SER A 71 -66.55 -14.11 -8.38
N GLY A 72 -66.10 -14.15 -9.63
CA GLY A 72 -66.43 -15.00 -10.80
C GLY A 72 -65.67 -14.55 -12.08
N GLY A 73 -65.45 -15.45 -13.07
CA GLY A 73 -65.04 -15.10 -14.45
C GLY A 73 -63.60 -14.59 -14.69
N LEU A 74 -62.54 -15.41 -14.55
CA LEU A 74 -61.94 -16.28 -15.59
C LEU A 74 -61.14 -15.61 -16.74
N ARG A 75 -59.78 -15.69 -16.66
CA ARG A 75 -58.91 -15.99 -17.82
C ARG A 75 -57.72 -16.89 -17.44
N LEU A 76 -57.78 -18.13 -17.93
CA LEU A 76 -56.70 -19.09 -18.24
C LEU A 76 -55.34 -18.97 -17.50
N SER A 77 -55.11 -19.88 -16.56
CA SER A 77 -53.79 -20.17 -15.99
C SER A 77 -53.04 -21.23 -16.82
N ARG A 78 -51.70 -21.15 -16.87
CA ARG A 78 -50.83 -22.18 -17.48
C ARG A 78 -49.85 -22.70 -16.44
N SER A 79 -50.20 -23.81 -15.79
CA SER A 79 -49.37 -24.42 -14.74
C SER A 79 -48.05 -24.95 -15.33
N GLY A 80 -46.93 -24.46 -14.80
CA GLY A 80 -45.58 -24.93 -15.11
C GLY A 80 -44.97 -25.63 -13.92
N SER A 81 -44.98 -26.97 -13.93
CA SER A 81 -44.40 -27.78 -12.84
C SER A 81 -42.89 -27.49 -12.69
N ARG A 82 -42.50 -26.87 -11.57
CA ARG A 82 -41.09 -26.77 -11.15
C ARG A 82 -40.62 -28.15 -10.69
N SER A 83 -40.14 -28.98 -11.62
CA SER A 83 -39.50 -30.24 -11.27
C SER A 83 -38.30 -30.00 -10.36
N SER A 84 -38.25 -30.75 -9.25
CA SER A 84 -37.10 -30.72 -8.35
C SER A 84 -35.91 -31.32 -9.08
N LYS A 85 -34.90 -30.50 -9.43
CA LYS A 85 -33.64 -30.98 -9.99
C LYS A 85 -32.96 -31.89 -8.95
N LYS A 86 -32.92 -33.19 -9.24
CA LYS A 86 -32.21 -34.19 -8.44
C LYS A 86 -30.76 -34.32 -8.94
N CYS A 87 -29.82 -34.48 -8.02
CA CYS A 87 -28.43 -34.80 -8.34
C CYS A 87 -28.38 -36.21 -8.94
N ALA A 88 -27.78 -36.38 -10.12
CA ALA A 88 -27.76 -37.68 -10.81
C ALA A 88 -26.85 -38.74 -10.15
N ILE A 89 -26.11 -38.39 -9.09
CA ILE A 89 -25.19 -39.27 -8.37
C ILE A 89 -25.83 -39.82 -7.08
N CYS A 90 -26.44 -38.96 -6.26
CA CYS A 90 -27.08 -39.35 -4.99
C CYS A 90 -28.62 -39.32 -5.00
N LEU A 91 -29.25 -38.88 -6.10
CA LEU A 91 -30.70 -38.71 -6.29
C LEU A 91 -31.40 -37.71 -5.34
N GLY A 92 -30.66 -37.07 -4.42
CA GLY A 92 -31.14 -35.99 -3.54
C GLY A 92 -31.42 -34.69 -4.29
N SER A 93 -32.24 -33.80 -3.69
CA SER A 93 -32.61 -32.51 -4.28
C SER A 93 -31.46 -31.50 -4.30
N MET A 94 -31.39 -30.69 -5.37
CA MET A 94 -30.42 -29.61 -5.54
C MET A 94 -31.11 -28.24 -5.39
N LYS A 95 -31.58 -27.93 -4.19
CA LYS A 95 -31.99 -26.56 -3.82
C LYS A 95 -30.78 -25.79 -3.31
N ALA A 96 -30.69 -24.51 -3.63
CA ALA A 96 -29.78 -23.60 -2.95
C ALA A 96 -30.37 -23.25 -1.58
N GLY A 97 -29.62 -23.51 -0.51
CA GLY A 97 -30.03 -23.27 0.88
C GLY A 97 -29.73 -24.45 1.83
N ASP A 98 -29.82 -25.69 1.33
CA ASP A 98 -29.74 -26.92 2.15
C ASP A 98 -28.28 -27.30 2.54
N GLY A 99 -27.41 -26.34 2.86
CA GLY A 99 -26.03 -26.53 3.35
C GLY A 99 -25.03 -27.19 2.38
N HIS A 100 -25.48 -27.74 1.25
CA HIS A 100 -24.63 -28.43 0.28
C HIS A 100 -24.23 -27.53 -0.90
N ALA A 101 -22.93 -27.32 -1.08
CA ALA A 101 -22.40 -26.65 -2.27
C ALA A 101 -22.79 -27.40 -3.55
N LEU A 102 -23.15 -26.65 -4.60
CA LEU A 102 -23.53 -27.17 -5.91
C LEU A 102 -22.41 -26.90 -6.92
N PHE A 103 -22.04 -27.93 -7.69
CA PHE A 103 -21.09 -27.83 -8.79
C PHE A 103 -21.85 -27.83 -10.12
N THR A 104 -21.51 -26.89 -11.00
CA THR A 104 -21.97 -26.89 -12.41
C THR A 104 -20.78 -27.19 -13.30
N ALA A 105 -20.80 -28.34 -13.97
CA ALA A 105 -19.73 -28.74 -14.89
C ALA A 105 -19.75 -27.89 -16.17
N GLU A 106 -18.62 -27.85 -16.91
CA GLU A 106 -18.47 -27.17 -18.22
C GLU A 106 -19.61 -27.51 -19.21
N CYS A 107 -20.16 -28.72 -19.13
CA CYS A 107 -21.29 -29.21 -19.91
C CYS A 107 -22.68 -28.83 -19.36
N SER A 108 -22.79 -27.75 -18.56
CA SER A 108 -24.03 -27.23 -17.93
C SER A 108 -24.81 -28.20 -17.02
N HIS A 109 -24.20 -29.33 -16.63
CA HIS A 109 -24.81 -30.32 -15.74
C HIS A 109 -24.50 -29.99 -14.27
N THR A 110 -25.52 -30.11 -13.40
CA THR A 110 -25.45 -29.75 -11.98
C THR A 110 -25.43 -30.99 -11.09
N PHE A 111 -24.59 -30.94 -10.05
CA PHE A 111 -24.40 -31.99 -9.05
C PHE A 111 -24.12 -31.36 -7.68
N HIS A 112 -24.26 -32.11 -6.58
CA HIS A 112 -23.65 -31.69 -5.31
C HIS A 112 -22.13 -31.80 -5.39
N PHE A 113 -21.39 -30.85 -4.80
CA PHE A 113 -19.93 -30.79 -4.86
C PHE A 113 -19.28 -32.06 -4.29
N HIS A 114 -19.75 -32.56 -3.14
CA HIS A 114 -19.23 -33.81 -2.56
C HIS A 114 -19.42 -35.02 -3.48
N CYS A 115 -20.53 -35.09 -4.23
CA CYS A 115 -20.79 -36.17 -5.18
C CYS A 115 -19.82 -36.13 -6.36
N ILE A 116 -19.51 -34.94 -6.89
CA ILE A 116 -18.60 -34.81 -8.03
C ILE A 116 -17.15 -35.09 -7.64
N THR A 117 -16.70 -34.57 -6.47
CA THR A 117 -15.36 -34.84 -5.93
C THR A 117 -15.17 -36.32 -5.61
N ALA A 118 -16.20 -37.01 -5.10
CA ALA A 118 -16.16 -38.46 -4.93
C ALA A 118 -15.97 -39.18 -6.28
N ASN A 119 -16.67 -38.78 -7.34
CA ASN A 119 -16.53 -39.38 -8.67
C ASN A 119 -15.12 -39.14 -9.28
N VAL A 120 -14.58 -37.92 -9.13
CA VAL A 120 -13.19 -37.58 -9.51
C VAL A 120 -12.17 -38.48 -8.79
N ASN A 121 -12.35 -38.69 -7.49
CA ASN A 121 -11.43 -39.49 -6.67
C ASN A 121 -11.41 -40.98 -7.04
N HIS A 122 -12.42 -41.49 -7.76
CA HIS A 122 -12.44 -42.83 -8.34
C HIS A 122 -11.92 -42.88 -9.80
N GLY A 123 -11.31 -41.80 -10.29
CA GLY A 123 -10.69 -41.73 -11.63
C GLY A 123 -11.63 -41.34 -12.77
N ASN A 124 -12.89 -40.99 -12.49
CA ASN A 124 -13.90 -40.68 -13.52
C ASN A 124 -13.87 -39.18 -13.90
N TYR A 125 -12.95 -38.79 -14.79
CA TYR A 125 -12.78 -37.42 -15.29
C TYR A 125 -13.77 -37.01 -16.40
N VAL A 126 -14.97 -37.61 -16.41
CA VAL A 126 -16.02 -37.41 -17.41
C VAL A 126 -17.37 -37.16 -16.74
N CYS A 127 -18.20 -36.33 -17.36
CA CYS A 127 -19.56 -36.06 -16.87
C CYS A 127 -20.42 -37.34 -16.84
N PRO A 128 -20.99 -37.74 -15.69
CA PRO A 128 -21.85 -38.92 -15.60
C PRO A 128 -23.09 -38.90 -16.51
N LEU A 129 -23.55 -37.71 -16.93
CA LEU A 129 -24.77 -37.54 -17.72
C LEU A 129 -24.53 -37.42 -19.24
N CYS A 130 -23.40 -36.87 -19.68
CA CYS A 130 -23.12 -36.63 -21.11
C CYS A 130 -21.72 -37.06 -21.58
N LYS A 131 -20.91 -37.68 -20.69
CA LYS A 131 -19.55 -38.20 -20.95
C LYS A 131 -18.51 -37.18 -21.45
N ALA A 132 -18.83 -35.88 -21.47
CA ALA A 132 -17.86 -34.82 -21.74
C ALA A 132 -16.70 -34.87 -20.74
N THR A 133 -15.47 -34.84 -21.25
CA THR A 133 -14.22 -34.80 -20.46
C THR A 133 -14.03 -33.42 -19.82
N TRP A 134 -13.64 -33.38 -18.54
CA TRP A 134 -13.38 -32.13 -17.83
C TRP A 134 -11.93 -31.66 -18.01
N LYS A 135 -11.74 -30.33 -18.15
CA LYS A 135 -10.42 -29.70 -18.30
C LYS A 135 -9.94 -29.02 -17.02
N GLU A 136 -10.87 -28.44 -16.25
CA GLU A 136 -10.60 -27.97 -14.89
C GLU A 136 -11.25 -28.97 -13.89
N ILE A 137 -10.45 -29.51 -12.96
CA ILE A 137 -10.85 -30.55 -12.00
C ILE A 137 -10.72 -29.97 -10.57
N PRO A 138 -11.73 -30.14 -9.68
CA PRO A 138 -11.61 -29.75 -8.27
C PRO A 138 -10.41 -30.42 -7.58
N LEU A 139 -9.67 -29.63 -6.80
CA LEU A 139 -8.35 -29.97 -6.23
C LEU A 139 -8.30 -31.33 -5.51
N GLN A 140 -7.32 -32.16 -5.87
CA GLN A 140 -6.93 -33.32 -5.06
C GLN A 140 -6.22 -32.87 -3.77
N ALA A 141 -6.73 -33.28 -2.62
CA ALA A 141 -5.98 -33.30 -1.37
C ALA A 141 -5.32 -34.68 -1.21
N PRO A 142 -4.04 -34.80 -0.79
CA PRO A 142 -3.41 -36.09 -0.56
C PRO A 142 -3.97 -36.76 0.72
N LEU A 143 -4.80 -37.78 0.55
CA LEU A 143 -5.12 -38.72 1.63
C LEU A 143 -4.19 -39.93 1.56
N ALA A 144 -3.79 -40.43 2.73
CA ALA A 144 -2.80 -41.51 2.85
C ALA A 144 -3.34 -42.86 2.35
N LEU A 145 -2.44 -43.74 1.88
CA LEU A 145 -2.79 -45.11 1.52
C LEU A 145 -3.22 -45.91 2.76
N GLY A 146 -4.52 -46.18 2.85
CA GLY A 146 -5.08 -47.28 3.65
C GLY A 146 -5.61 -48.37 2.72
N ASN A 147 -4.84 -49.45 2.52
CA ASN A 147 -5.24 -50.53 1.61
C ASN A 147 -6.15 -51.55 2.35
N PRO A 148 -7.31 -51.96 1.78
CA PRO A 148 -8.28 -52.77 2.50
C PRO A 148 -8.07 -54.29 2.31
N HIS A 149 -8.19 -55.06 3.39
CA HIS A 149 -8.40 -56.52 3.32
C HIS A 149 -9.43 -56.98 4.36
N HIS A 150 -10.43 -57.75 3.89
CA HIS A 150 -11.35 -58.49 4.77
C HIS A 150 -10.65 -59.71 5.39
N GLY A 151 -10.89 -60.00 6.67
CA GLY A 151 -10.30 -61.19 7.30
C GLY A 151 -10.73 -61.47 8.75
N ARG A 152 -11.92 -62.06 8.92
CA ARG A 152 -12.47 -62.84 10.06
C ARG A 152 -11.78 -62.78 11.44
N ALA A 153 -12.60 -62.60 12.48
CA ALA A 153 -12.19 -62.65 13.89
C ALA A 153 -11.66 -64.02 14.37
N ARG A 154 -10.75 -63.99 15.35
CA ARG A 154 -10.58 -65.03 16.38
C ARG A 154 -9.98 -64.45 17.68
N VAL A 155 -9.99 -65.28 18.73
CA VAL A 155 -9.88 -64.91 20.15
C VAL A 155 -8.41 -64.81 20.64
N ASN A 156 -8.22 -64.11 21.77
CA ASN A 156 -7.11 -64.19 22.75
C ASN A 156 -6.58 -65.63 23.01
N PRO A 157 -5.39 -65.85 23.64
CA PRO A 157 -4.74 -65.03 24.70
C PRO A 157 -3.29 -64.61 24.38
N VAL A 158 -2.66 -63.61 25.01
CA VAL A 158 -2.21 -63.47 26.42
C VAL A 158 -1.33 -64.64 26.90
N LEU A 159 -0.04 -64.38 27.06
CA LEU A 159 0.83 -65.09 28.01
C LEU A 159 1.94 -64.14 28.47
N GLU A 160 2.13 -64.01 29.78
CA GLU A 160 3.35 -63.47 30.36
C GLU A 160 4.36 -64.62 30.56
N ASP A 161 5.65 -64.34 30.36
CA ASP A 161 6.68 -64.66 31.36
C ASP A 161 7.89 -63.73 31.15
N GLY A 162 8.66 -63.47 32.19
CA GLY A 162 9.81 -62.56 32.17
C GLY A 162 10.95 -63.07 33.03
N ARG A 163 12.13 -63.27 32.42
CA ARG A 163 13.38 -63.58 33.15
C ARG A 163 14.59 -62.84 32.59
N MET A 164 15.38 -62.29 33.51
CA MET A 164 16.60 -61.54 33.21
C MET A 164 17.81 -62.48 33.10
N HIS A 165 18.77 -62.16 32.23
CA HIS A 165 20.17 -62.51 32.44
C HIS A 165 21.08 -61.37 31.95
N VAL A 166 22.18 -61.12 32.67
CA VAL A 166 23.09 -60.00 32.46
C VAL A 166 24.50 -60.50 32.16
N VAL A 167 25.05 -60.14 30.98
CA VAL A 167 26.48 -60.26 30.64
C VAL A 167 26.93 -58.99 29.89
N ARG A 168 28.24 -58.69 29.92
CA ARG A 168 28.81 -57.35 29.67
C ARG A 168 29.24 -57.06 28.21
N ARG A 169 29.15 -55.76 27.87
CA ARG A 169 30.00 -54.95 26.95
C ARG A 169 30.18 -55.40 25.48
N LEU A 170 29.82 -54.50 24.55
CA LEU A 170 30.78 -53.59 23.89
C LEU A 170 30.06 -52.46 23.13
N SER A 171 30.79 -51.41 22.75
CA SER A 171 30.24 -50.12 22.30
C SER A 171 29.85 -50.07 20.82
N ARG A 172 28.75 -49.38 20.46
CA ARG A 172 28.51 -48.79 19.13
C ARG A 172 27.59 -47.56 19.20
N ALA A 173 27.69 -46.69 18.20
CA ALA A 173 27.18 -45.32 18.24
C ALA A 173 25.64 -45.20 18.26
N ALA A 174 25.13 -44.23 19.03
CA ALA A 174 23.71 -43.88 19.07
C ALA A 174 23.31 -42.99 17.87
N SER A 175 22.85 -43.61 16.78
CA SER A 175 22.23 -42.90 15.66
C SER A 175 20.74 -42.64 15.92
N THR A 176 20.42 -41.47 16.47
CA THR A 176 19.03 -41.05 16.77
C THR A 176 18.30 -40.61 15.49
N ASN A 177 17.80 -41.59 14.74
CA ASN A 177 17.17 -41.41 13.44
C ASN A 177 15.79 -40.69 13.50
N ARG A 178 15.81 -39.36 13.69
CA ARG A 178 14.64 -38.48 13.56
C ARG A 178 14.15 -38.46 12.11
N ARG A 179 13.05 -39.15 11.82
CA ARG A 179 12.39 -39.15 10.50
C ARG A 179 12.00 -37.74 10.08
N ARG A 180 12.71 -37.17 9.11
CA ARG A 180 12.24 -36.01 8.32
C ARG A 180 11.18 -36.48 7.32
N ASN A 181 9.95 -35.98 7.44
CA ASN A 181 8.97 -36.10 6.36
C ASN A 181 9.55 -35.44 5.10
N HIS A 182 9.55 -36.17 3.99
CA HIS A 182 10.15 -35.71 2.74
C HIS A 182 9.16 -34.87 1.93
N PHE A 183 9.61 -33.70 1.46
CA PHE A 183 8.92 -32.89 0.48
C PHE A 183 9.28 -33.37 -0.95
N PRO A 184 8.40 -33.18 -1.97
CA PRO A 184 8.76 -33.44 -3.37
C PRO A 184 9.94 -32.56 -3.81
N SER A 185 11.04 -33.19 -4.24
CA SER A 185 12.32 -32.51 -4.46
C SER A 185 12.51 -32.05 -5.92
N TYR A 186 11.97 -30.89 -6.26
CA TYR A 186 12.23 -30.21 -7.54
C TYR A 186 12.77 -28.77 -7.40
N PHE A 187 12.89 -28.25 -6.17
CA PHE A 187 13.37 -26.88 -5.89
C PHE A 187 14.39 -26.78 -4.74
N TYR A 188 14.79 -27.90 -4.14
CA TYR A 188 15.55 -27.89 -2.88
C TYR A 188 16.99 -28.37 -3.06
N GLY A 189 17.85 -27.47 -3.54
CA GLY A 189 19.26 -27.52 -3.18
C GLY A 189 19.46 -27.16 -1.70
N SER A 190 20.60 -27.52 -1.12
CA SER A 190 21.02 -26.96 0.16
C SER A 190 21.29 -25.46 0.00
N GLU A 191 20.69 -24.63 0.85
CA GLU A 191 20.91 -23.17 0.82
C GLU A 191 22.42 -22.88 1.01
N PRO A 192 23.05 -22.08 0.12
CA PRO A 192 24.50 -21.88 0.14
C PRO A 192 24.94 -21.05 1.36
N SER A 193 26.19 -21.24 1.77
CA SER A 193 26.79 -20.51 2.91
C SER A 193 26.91 -19.00 2.65
N SER A 194 27.02 -18.59 1.39
CA SER A 194 27.06 -17.21 0.93
C SER A 194 26.10 -16.98 -0.25
N PHE A 195 25.67 -15.74 -0.46
CA PHE A 195 24.72 -15.30 -1.49
C PHE A 195 25.38 -14.49 -2.61
N ASN A 196 26.66 -14.78 -2.88
CA ASN A 196 27.50 -14.24 -3.96
C ASN A 196 27.34 -15.01 -5.30
N ASP A 197 26.17 -15.62 -5.50
CA ASP A 197 25.75 -16.38 -6.68
C ASP A 197 24.77 -15.57 -7.56
N ASP A 198 24.91 -14.24 -7.55
CA ASP A 198 24.12 -13.31 -8.33
C ASP A 198 24.56 -13.24 -9.81
N GLU A 199 23.60 -12.96 -10.70
CA GLU A 199 23.88 -12.87 -12.14
C GLU A 199 24.63 -11.58 -12.52
N PRO A 200 25.58 -11.66 -13.48
CA PRO A 200 26.37 -10.51 -13.92
C PRO A 200 25.52 -9.45 -14.64
N LEU A 201 25.88 -8.18 -14.47
CA LEU A 201 25.22 -7.07 -15.15
C LEU A 201 25.52 -7.09 -16.66
N ASP A 202 24.58 -6.57 -17.45
CA ASP A 202 24.81 -6.40 -18.89
C ASP A 202 25.69 -5.17 -19.14
N LEU A 203 26.93 -5.39 -19.60
CA LEU A 203 27.89 -4.32 -19.91
C LEU A 203 27.45 -3.43 -21.09
N GLN A 204 26.37 -3.80 -21.80
CA GLN A 204 25.76 -3.02 -22.88
C GLN A 204 25.29 -1.61 -22.47
N SER A 205 25.17 -1.32 -21.16
CA SER A 205 24.94 0.04 -20.66
C SER A 205 25.99 1.07 -21.14
N ALA A 206 27.20 0.64 -21.50
CA ALA A 206 28.20 1.52 -22.12
C ALA A 206 27.70 2.18 -23.41
N ALA A 207 26.95 1.47 -24.26
CA ALA A 207 26.41 1.99 -25.52
C ALA A 207 25.20 2.92 -25.34
N ALA A 208 24.59 2.94 -24.15
CA ALA A 208 23.49 3.86 -23.84
C ALA A 208 23.97 5.31 -23.54
N ARG A 209 25.28 5.51 -23.35
CA ARG A 209 25.88 6.82 -23.04
C ARG A 209 25.77 7.81 -24.22
N ASP A 210 26.00 7.33 -25.44
CA ASP A 210 26.04 8.19 -26.64
C ASP A 210 24.66 8.60 -27.18
N LEU A 211 23.56 8.03 -26.64
CA LEU A 211 22.19 8.25 -27.14
C LEU A 211 21.48 9.46 -26.52
N ARG A 212 22.04 10.13 -25.50
CA ARG A 212 21.46 11.36 -24.93
C ARG A 212 22.01 12.62 -25.61
N GLN A 213 21.64 12.85 -26.88
CA GLN A 213 21.89 14.12 -27.61
C GLN A 213 21.01 15.30 -27.13
N GLY A 214 20.41 15.21 -25.94
CA GLY A 214 19.68 16.29 -25.28
C GLY A 214 20.27 16.57 -23.90
N ARG A 215 20.40 17.84 -23.54
CA ARG A 215 20.80 18.25 -22.18
C ARG A 215 19.80 17.64 -21.19
N PRO A 216 20.22 16.82 -20.20
CA PRO A 216 19.27 16.22 -19.27
C PRO A 216 18.55 17.31 -18.47
N GLU A 217 17.26 17.10 -18.22
CA GLU A 217 16.57 17.84 -17.16
C GLU A 217 17.29 17.56 -15.84
N MET A 218 17.58 18.63 -15.09
CA MET A 218 18.23 18.55 -13.79
C MET A 218 17.19 18.67 -12.68
N VAL A 219 17.57 18.36 -11.45
CA VAL A 219 16.75 18.69 -10.28
C VAL A 219 16.47 20.19 -10.24
N GLU A 220 15.20 20.53 -10.06
CA GLU A 220 14.72 21.89 -9.86
C GLU A 220 14.71 22.20 -8.35
N VAL A 221 15.13 23.41 -7.98
CA VAL A 221 15.21 23.87 -6.58
C VAL A 221 14.68 25.30 -6.53
N GLU A 222 13.51 25.45 -5.93
CA GLU A 222 12.84 26.73 -5.68
C GLU A 222 12.89 27.06 -4.18
N ILE A 223 12.88 28.34 -3.83
CA ILE A 223 13.05 28.77 -2.43
C ILE A 223 12.11 29.94 -2.15
N HIS A 224 11.23 29.75 -1.18
CA HIS A 224 10.17 30.68 -0.83
C HIS A 224 10.40 31.20 0.60
N PRO A 225 10.83 32.46 0.78
CA PRO A 225 10.84 33.08 2.10
C PRO A 225 9.42 33.38 2.56
N GLU A 226 9.16 33.29 3.86
CA GLU A 226 7.83 33.54 4.46
C GLU A 226 7.28 34.92 4.10
N PHE A 227 8.15 35.93 4.07
CA PHE A 227 7.89 37.26 3.53
C PHE A 227 9.03 37.68 2.59
N SER A 228 8.74 38.34 1.47
CA SER A 228 9.76 38.91 0.58
C SER A 228 10.37 40.23 1.11
N ALA A 229 9.65 40.92 2.00
CA ALA A 229 10.06 42.19 2.61
C ALA A 229 9.71 42.24 4.11
N ILE A 230 10.65 42.74 4.91
CA ILE A 230 10.53 42.89 6.37
C ILE A 230 11.03 44.30 6.73
N ALA A 231 10.34 45.04 7.60
CA ALA A 231 10.73 46.43 7.86
C ALA A 231 12.13 46.54 8.49
N GLN A 232 12.85 47.63 8.21
CA GLN A 232 14.23 47.83 8.68
C GLN A 232 14.38 47.68 10.21
N SER A 233 13.37 48.10 10.97
CA SER A 233 13.27 47.96 12.43
C SER A 233 13.24 46.52 12.92
N ASP A 234 12.69 45.60 12.13
CA ASP A 234 12.14 44.36 12.68
C ASP A 234 13.19 43.26 12.73
N CYS A 235 13.38 42.71 13.92
CA CYS A 235 14.15 41.48 14.14
C CYS A 235 13.16 40.34 14.37
N LEU A 236 13.19 39.31 13.50
CA LEU A 236 12.30 38.16 13.62
C LEU A 236 13.07 36.94 14.10
N GLU A 237 12.52 36.22 15.07
CA GLU A 237 12.98 34.89 15.47
C GLU A 237 12.10 33.83 14.79
N ASN A 238 12.71 32.76 14.30
CA ASN A 238 12.05 31.63 13.63
C ASN A 238 11.35 31.93 12.28
N PHE A 239 11.77 33.00 11.59
CA PHE A 239 11.34 33.30 10.21
C PHE A 239 11.57 32.11 9.29
N ALA A 240 10.54 31.67 8.58
CA ALA A 240 10.60 30.45 7.77
C ALA A 240 11.11 30.70 6.35
N VAL A 241 11.91 29.76 5.85
CA VAL A 241 12.29 29.65 4.44
C VAL A 241 11.98 28.22 3.97
N LEU A 242 11.05 28.09 3.02
CA LEU A 242 10.75 26.84 2.35
C LEU A 242 11.78 26.59 1.24
N MET A 243 12.33 25.38 1.20
CA MET A 243 13.12 24.85 0.10
C MET A 243 12.32 23.76 -0.60
N HIS A 244 11.82 24.05 -1.80
CA HIS A 244 11.15 23.10 -2.68
C HIS A 244 12.18 22.44 -3.59
N VAL A 245 12.18 21.12 -3.67
CA VAL A 245 13.07 20.32 -4.52
C VAL A 245 12.23 19.39 -5.37
N LYS A 246 12.45 19.41 -6.68
CA LYS A 246 11.68 18.63 -7.65
C LYS A 246 12.59 17.84 -8.56
N ALA A 247 12.36 16.53 -8.62
CA ALA A 247 13.10 15.64 -9.49
C ALA A 247 12.74 15.87 -10.97
N PRO A 248 13.71 15.72 -11.90
CA PRO A 248 13.44 15.84 -13.33
C PRO A 248 12.45 14.78 -13.81
N ARG A 249 11.87 14.99 -14.99
CA ARG A 249 10.91 14.02 -15.54
C ARG A 249 11.57 12.72 -15.92
N ALA A 250 10.78 11.64 -15.87
CA ALA A 250 11.17 10.40 -16.52
C ALA A 250 11.30 10.68 -18.02
N THR A 251 12.47 10.44 -18.60
CA THR A 251 12.70 10.55 -20.04
C THR A 251 12.02 9.40 -20.78
N MET A 252 10.68 9.41 -20.81
CA MET A 252 9.91 8.73 -21.85
C MET A 252 10.28 9.40 -23.18
N ASN A 253 11.01 8.67 -24.02
CA ASN A 253 11.05 9.00 -25.44
C ASN A 253 9.62 8.96 -25.96
N GLN A 254 9.07 10.14 -26.26
CA GLN A 254 7.72 10.28 -26.78
C GLN A 254 7.58 9.41 -28.04
N SER A 255 6.48 8.66 -28.14
CA SER A 255 6.22 7.73 -29.25
C SER A 255 6.50 8.42 -30.59
N PRO A 256 7.40 7.91 -31.45
CA PRO A 256 7.83 8.62 -32.64
C PRO A 256 6.65 8.84 -33.58
N ARG A 257 6.16 10.07 -33.65
CA ARG A 257 5.21 10.54 -34.66
C ARG A 257 5.92 10.79 -36.00
N SER A 258 6.60 9.76 -36.50
CA SER A 258 7.21 9.72 -37.82
C SER A 258 7.03 8.32 -38.42
N ASN A 259 6.61 8.28 -39.68
CA ASN A 259 6.28 7.03 -40.37
C ASN A 259 7.56 6.27 -40.71
N LEU A 260 7.85 5.15 -40.03
CA LEU A 260 8.94 4.25 -40.40
C LEU A 260 8.51 2.78 -40.43
N THR A 261 9.14 2.05 -41.33
CA THR A 261 8.83 0.65 -41.70
C THR A 261 9.20 -0.34 -40.60
N ALA A 262 8.54 -1.51 -40.62
CA ALA A 262 8.81 -2.61 -39.70
C ALA A 262 10.28 -3.06 -39.76
N GLY A 263 10.93 -3.18 -38.60
CA GLY A 263 12.30 -3.69 -38.47
C GLY A 263 13.08 -3.13 -37.28
N SER A 264 12.79 -1.89 -36.85
CA SER A 264 13.53 -1.26 -35.74
C SER A 264 13.09 -1.78 -34.37
N THR A 265 14.06 -2.06 -33.51
CA THR A 265 13.84 -2.44 -32.10
C THR A 265 13.22 -1.29 -31.31
N VAL A 266 12.17 -1.57 -30.54
CA VAL A 266 11.55 -0.58 -29.64
C VAL A 266 12.61 -0.05 -28.65
N PRO A 267 12.90 1.27 -28.62
CA PRO A 267 13.80 1.83 -27.62
C PRO A 267 13.21 1.63 -26.22
N GLN A 268 13.81 0.75 -25.43
CA GLN A 268 13.46 0.62 -24.02
C GLN A 268 13.84 1.92 -23.31
N SER A 269 13.00 2.39 -22.38
CA SER A 269 13.27 3.63 -21.64
C SER A 269 14.56 3.47 -20.82
N VAL A 270 15.52 4.39 -21.05
CA VAL A 270 16.83 4.38 -20.39
C VAL A 270 16.68 4.93 -18.96
N ARG A 271 16.09 4.10 -18.10
CA ARG A 271 16.02 4.27 -16.65
C ARG A 271 17.13 3.49 -15.96
N ALA A 272 17.35 3.78 -14.68
CA ALA A 272 18.18 2.98 -13.82
C ALA A 272 17.66 1.52 -13.69
N PRO A 273 18.53 0.50 -13.78
CA PRO A 273 18.18 -0.87 -13.39
C PRO A 273 18.17 -1.02 -11.86
N VAL A 274 17.38 -1.96 -11.36
CA VAL A 274 17.11 -2.13 -9.91
C VAL A 274 17.56 -3.51 -9.40
N ASP A 275 18.13 -3.55 -8.19
CA ASP A 275 18.27 -4.77 -7.37
C ASP A 275 17.12 -4.84 -6.35
N LEU A 276 16.18 -5.76 -6.54
CA LEU A 276 15.01 -5.90 -5.68
C LEU A 276 15.05 -7.22 -4.90
N VAL A 277 14.75 -7.18 -3.60
CA VAL A 277 14.56 -8.39 -2.78
C VAL A 277 13.18 -8.36 -2.13
N THR A 278 12.37 -9.38 -2.40
CA THR A 278 11.09 -9.57 -1.70
C THR A 278 11.28 -10.47 -0.49
N VAL A 279 10.73 -10.05 0.65
CA VAL A 279 10.75 -10.78 1.93
C VAL A 279 9.30 -11.05 2.31
N LEU A 280 8.89 -12.31 2.18
CA LEU A 280 7.49 -12.71 2.07
C LEU A 280 7.06 -13.64 3.19
N ASP A 281 6.06 -13.22 3.98
CA ASP A 281 5.47 -14.12 4.96
C ASP A 281 4.70 -15.27 4.28
N VAL A 282 4.97 -16.48 4.74
CA VAL A 282 4.26 -17.72 4.40
C VAL A 282 3.93 -18.51 5.67
N SER A 283 3.66 -17.81 6.76
CA SER A 283 3.00 -18.29 7.98
C SER A 283 1.65 -18.98 7.72
N GLY A 284 1.07 -19.55 8.78
CA GLY A 284 -0.27 -20.14 8.73
C GLY A 284 -1.41 -19.13 8.49
N SER A 285 -1.26 -17.87 8.91
CA SER A 285 -2.27 -16.81 8.77
C SER A 285 -2.47 -16.39 7.31
N MET A 286 -1.38 -16.39 6.52
CA MET A 286 -1.39 -16.12 5.07
C MET A 286 -2.16 -17.16 4.23
N ALA A 287 -2.76 -18.20 4.81
CA ALA A 287 -3.47 -19.23 4.08
C ALA A 287 -4.70 -18.71 3.30
N GLY A 288 -5.11 -19.47 2.27
CA GLY A 288 -6.30 -19.15 1.48
C GLY A 288 -6.10 -17.94 0.55
N THR A 289 -6.97 -16.94 0.67
CA THR A 289 -7.02 -15.76 -0.20
C THR A 289 -5.79 -14.88 -0.06
N LYS A 290 -5.29 -14.63 1.16
CA LYS A 290 -4.13 -13.76 1.44
C LYS A 290 -2.91 -14.14 0.57
N LEU A 291 -2.48 -15.40 0.61
CA LEU A 291 -1.38 -15.89 -0.25
C LEU A 291 -1.72 -15.93 -1.75
N ALA A 292 -2.98 -16.18 -2.14
CA ALA A 292 -3.36 -16.15 -3.55
C ALA A 292 -3.22 -14.74 -4.15
N LEU A 293 -3.60 -13.71 -3.37
CA LEU A 293 -3.45 -12.30 -3.73
C LEU A 293 -1.97 -11.86 -3.69
N LEU A 294 -1.18 -12.36 -2.73
CA LEU A 294 0.27 -12.17 -2.71
C LEU A 294 0.94 -12.71 -3.99
N LYS A 295 0.61 -13.94 -4.40
CA LYS A 295 1.10 -14.53 -5.66
C LYS A 295 0.71 -13.69 -6.88
N ARG A 296 -0.49 -13.10 -6.87
CA ARG A 296 -0.97 -12.20 -7.92
C ARG A 296 -0.17 -10.89 -7.98
N ALA A 297 0.03 -10.23 -6.84
CA ALA A 297 0.79 -8.98 -6.75
C ALA A 297 2.27 -9.17 -7.15
N LEU A 298 2.89 -10.28 -6.72
CA LEU A 298 4.25 -10.64 -7.13
C LEU A 298 4.34 -11.03 -8.62
N SER A 299 3.30 -11.66 -9.17
CA SER A 299 3.25 -11.93 -10.62
C SER A 299 3.17 -10.63 -11.43
N PHE A 300 2.42 -9.63 -10.96
CA PHE A 300 2.38 -8.29 -11.56
C PHE A 300 3.74 -7.58 -11.46
N LEU A 301 4.43 -7.66 -10.32
CA LEU A 301 5.80 -7.17 -10.14
C LEU A 301 6.75 -7.78 -11.19
N ILE A 302 6.85 -9.12 -11.24
CA ILE A 302 7.78 -9.84 -12.14
C ILE A 302 7.52 -9.51 -13.63
N GLN A 303 6.27 -9.19 -13.99
CA GLN A 303 5.90 -8.79 -15.35
C GLN A 303 6.26 -7.34 -15.70
N ASN A 304 6.40 -6.44 -14.73
CA ASN A 304 6.81 -5.05 -14.95
C ASN A 304 8.33 -4.81 -14.79
N LEU A 305 9.07 -5.74 -14.19
CA LEU A 305 10.54 -5.70 -14.13
C LEU A 305 11.15 -5.93 -15.53
N GLY A 306 12.17 -5.13 -15.86
CA GLY A 306 12.91 -5.16 -17.13
C GLY A 306 14.06 -6.16 -17.14
N PRO A 307 14.64 -6.48 -18.32
CA PRO A 307 15.69 -7.50 -18.45
C PRO A 307 17.04 -7.15 -17.80
N SER A 308 17.19 -5.92 -17.31
CA SER A 308 18.36 -5.44 -16.56
C SER A 308 18.11 -5.32 -15.05
N ASP A 309 16.85 -5.41 -14.59
CA ASP A 309 16.55 -5.52 -13.16
C ASP A 309 16.85 -6.93 -12.67
N ARG A 310 17.16 -7.05 -11.38
CA ARG A 310 17.36 -8.33 -10.69
C ARG A 310 16.39 -8.48 -9.54
N LEU A 311 15.90 -9.70 -9.34
CA LEU A 311 14.97 -10.06 -8.27
C LEU A 311 15.48 -11.28 -7.51
N SER A 312 15.53 -11.18 -6.18
CA SER A 312 15.61 -12.33 -5.28
C SER A 312 14.31 -12.45 -4.49
N VAL A 313 13.87 -13.69 -4.25
CA VAL A 313 12.68 -13.98 -3.45
C VAL A 313 13.09 -14.73 -2.18
N VAL A 314 12.86 -14.12 -1.03
CA VAL A 314 12.99 -14.72 0.30
C VAL A 314 11.58 -14.96 0.84
N ALA A 315 11.30 -16.20 1.25
CA ALA A 315 10.07 -16.53 1.98
C ALA A 315 10.42 -16.88 3.43
N PHE A 316 9.62 -16.41 4.38
CA PHE A 316 9.83 -16.67 5.80
C PHE A 316 8.54 -17.12 6.49
N SER A 317 8.70 -17.88 7.56
CA SER A 317 7.64 -18.16 8.53
C SER A 317 8.28 -18.40 9.89
N SER A 318 8.30 -19.61 10.44
CA SER A 318 9.14 -19.96 11.60
C SER A 318 10.64 -19.88 11.31
N THR A 319 11.03 -19.98 10.04
CA THR A 319 12.40 -19.81 9.52
C THR A 319 12.35 -19.12 8.16
N ALA A 320 13.41 -18.43 7.77
CA ALA A 320 13.55 -17.79 6.46
C ALA A 320 14.30 -18.69 5.46
N ARG A 321 13.99 -18.57 4.17
CA ARG A 321 14.66 -19.28 3.07
C ARG A 321 14.68 -18.45 1.80
N ARG A 322 15.83 -18.41 1.11
CA ARG A 322 15.93 -17.84 -0.23
C ARG A 322 15.46 -18.88 -1.27
N LEU A 323 14.50 -18.50 -2.12
CA LEU A 323 13.86 -19.39 -3.11
C LEU A 323 14.48 -19.29 -4.50
N ILE A 324 15.00 -18.12 -4.86
CA ILE A 324 15.83 -17.89 -6.05
C ILE A 324 17.01 -17.00 -5.65
N PRO A 325 18.19 -17.15 -6.28
CA PRO A 325 19.26 -16.15 -6.17
C PRO A 325 18.84 -14.82 -6.81
N LEU A 326 19.67 -13.79 -6.68
CA LEU A 326 19.45 -12.49 -7.32
C LEU A 326 19.72 -12.59 -8.84
N CYS A 327 18.75 -13.09 -9.59
CA CYS A 327 18.83 -13.28 -11.04
C CYS A 327 18.13 -12.16 -11.80
N ARG A 328 18.54 -11.93 -13.06
CA ARG A 328 17.98 -10.90 -13.94
C ARG A 328 16.60 -11.31 -14.42
N MET A 329 15.69 -10.34 -14.53
CA MET A 329 14.34 -10.54 -15.10
C MET A 329 14.35 -10.60 -16.64
N SER A 330 15.30 -11.37 -17.16
CA SER A 330 15.26 -12.04 -18.47
C SER A 330 14.05 -12.98 -18.55
N ASP A 331 13.69 -13.46 -19.75
CA ASP A 331 12.53 -14.36 -19.88
C ASP A 331 12.73 -15.71 -19.19
N SER A 332 13.97 -16.15 -18.98
CA SER A 332 14.32 -17.28 -18.10
C SER A 332 14.12 -16.93 -16.62
N GLY A 333 14.68 -15.81 -16.15
CA GLY A 333 14.57 -15.39 -14.75
C GLY A 333 13.13 -15.08 -14.34
N ARG A 334 12.35 -14.42 -15.20
CA ARG A 334 10.90 -14.21 -14.99
C ARG A 334 10.15 -15.53 -14.83
N ARG A 335 10.42 -16.54 -15.69
CA ARG A 335 9.81 -17.88 -15.57
C ARG A 335 10.19 -18.55 -14.25
N GLN A 336 11.47 -18.50 -13.87
CA GLN A 336 11.96 -19.05 -12.60
C GLN A 336 11.32 -18.38 -11.39
N ALA A 337 11.25 -17.04 -11.37
CA ALA A 337 10.63 -16.26 -10.31
C ALA A 337 9.12 -16.52 -10.20
N LEU A 338 8.39 -16.56 -11.32
CA LEU A 338 6.98 -16.93 -11.33
C LEU A 338 6.76 -18.36 -10.83
N GLN A 339 7.64 -19.32 -11.16
CA GLN A 339 7.53 -20.70 -10.69
C GLN A 339 7.81 -20.80 -9.18
N ALA A 340 8.82 -20.08 -8.68
CA ALA A 340 9.12 -19.98 -7.25
C ALA A 340 7.97 -19.35 -6.46
N VAL A 341 7.41 -18.23 -6.92
CA VAL A 341 6.23 -17.57 -6.31
C VAL A 341 5.02 -18.49 -6.33
N ASN A 342 4.75 -19.21 -7.42
CA ASN A 342 3.66 -20.18 -7.47
C ASN A 342 3.87 -21.37 -6.52
N SER A 343 5.12 -21.73 -6.19
CA SER A 343 5.47 -22.80 -5.25
C SER A 343 5.27 -22.46 -3.76
N LEU A 344 4.97 -21.19 -3.41
CA LEU A 344 4.73 -20.79 -2.01
C LEU A 344 3.53 -21.55 -1.40
N VAL A 345 3.66 -22.01 -0.16
CA VAL A 345 2.65 -22.76 0.62
C VAL A 345 2.71 -22.25 2.07
N PRO A 346 1.56 -21.99 2.74
CA PRO A 346 1.53 -21.48 4.10
C PRO A 346 1.93 -22.58 5.11
N SER A 347 2.80 -22.24 6.07
CA SER A 347 3.29 -23.17 7.10
C SER A 347 4.07 -22.43 8.21
N GLY A 348 3.83 -22.78 9.48
CA GLY A 348 4.58 -22.22 10.62
C GLY A 348 4.04 -20.88 11.16
N GLY A 349 4.80 -20.26 12.07
CA GLY A 349 4.53 -18.92 12.64
C GLY A 349 5.20 -17.81 11.84
N THR A 350 5.47 -16.65 12.46
CA THR A 350 5.99 -15.45 11.78
C THR A 350 7.27 -14.95 12.46
N ASN A 351 8.42 -15.00 11.75
CA ASN A 351 9.75 -14.55 12.20
C ASN A 351 10.29 -13.51 11.20
N ILE A 352 9.86 -12.26 11.38
CA ILE A 352 10.18 -11.11 10.52
C ILE A 352 11.67 -10.81 10.58
N ALA A 353 12.28 -10.90 11.76
CA ALA A 353 13.71 -10.62 11.95
C ALA A 353 14.61 -11.55 11.13
N GLU A 354 14.32 -12.86 11.08
CA GLU A 354 15.09 -13.79 10.24
C GLU A 354 14.82 -13.56 8.74
N GLY A 355 13.59 -13.23 8.36
CA GLY A 355 13.21 -12.85 7.00
C GLY A 355 14.01 -11.64 6.51
N LEU A 356 14.02 -10.55 7.28
CA LEU A 356 14.79 -9.35 7.00
C LEU A 356 16.29 -9.62 6.99
N LYS A 357 16.84 -10.27 8.02
CA LYS A 357 18.27 -10.62 8.08
C LYS A 357 18.71 -11.41 6.85
N LYS A 358 17.87 -12.32 6.35
CA LYS A 358 18.15 -13.07 5.12
C LYS A 358 18.04 -12.20 3.86
N GLY A 359 17.08 -11.28 3.80
CA GLY A 359 16.97 -10.28 2.73
C GLY A 359 18.19 -9.36 2.65
N PHE A 360 18.63 -8.81 3.78
CA PHE A 360 19.84 -7.98 3.87
C PHE A 360 21.10 -8.76 3.49
N LYS A 361 21.25 -10.01 3.95
CA LYS A 361 22.39 -10.85 3.55
C LYS A 361 22.51 -11.01 2.03
N VAL A 362 21.39 -11.12 1.30
CA VAL A 362 21.40 -11.16 -0.19
C VAL A 362 21.93 -9.86 -0.78
N ILE A 363 21.63 -8.72 -0.16
CA ILE A 363 22.03 -7.39 -0.63
C ILE A 363 23.48 -7.05 -0.25
N GLU A 364 23.95 -7.53 0.90
CA GLU A 364 25.31 -7.34 1.39
C GLU A 364 26.33 -8.20 0.64
N GLU A 365 26.02 -9.49 0.39
CA GLU A 365 26.95 -10.46 -0.20
C GLU A 365 26.93 -10.51 -1.73
N ARG A 366 26.03 -9.78 -2.40
CA ARG A 366 26.00 -9.71 -3.87
C ARG A 366 27.28 -9.11 -4.44
N ARG A 367 27.80 -9.72 -5.50
CA ARG A 367 29.03 -9.33 -6.20
C ARG A 367 28.81 -8.08 -7.03
N GLU A 368 27.76 -8.09 -7.85
CA GLU A 368 27.41 -6.98 -8.72
C GLU A 368 26.36 -6.10 -8.08
N ARG A 369 26.32 -4.82 -8.44
CA ARG A 369 25.42 -3.82 -7.84
C ARG A 369 24.78 -2.93 -8.89
N ASN A 370 23.47 -3.08 -9.07
CA ASN A 370 22.66 -2.06 -9.74
C ASN A 370 22.64 -0.78 -8.88
N PRO A 371 22.46 0.42 -9.48
CA PRO A 371 22.48 1.70 -8.77
C PRO A 371 21.37 1.80 -7.72
N VAL A 372 20.16 1.33 -8.04
CA VAL A 372 18.99 1.37 -7.16
C VAL A 372 18.82 0.02 -6.46
N CYS A 373 18.55 0.01 -5.15
CA CYS A 373 18.39 -1.22 -4.37
C CYS A 373 17.35 -1.07 -3.25
N SER A 374 16.39 -2.00 -3.17
CA SER A 374 15.30 -1.95 -2.18
C SER A 374 14.85 -3.34 -1.73
N ILE A 375 14.25 -3.40 -0.54
CA ILE A 375 13.54 -4.56 -0.01
C ILE A 375 12.03 -4.27 0.01
N LEU A 376 11.21 -5.25 -0.38
CA LEU A 376 9.76 -5.25 -0.14
C LEU A 376 9.43 -6.29 0.93
N LEU A 377 8.96 -5.87 2.11
CA LEU A 377 8.57 -6.75 3.22
C LEU A 377 7.04 -6.88 3.29
N LEU A 378 6.52 -8.11 3.23
CA LEU A 378 5.10 -8.40 3.48
C LEU A 378 4.89 -9.36 4.63
N THR A 379 3.92 -9.05 5.48
CA THR A 379 3.33 -9.95 6.48
C THR A 379 1.88 -9.54 6.77
N ASP A 380 1.07 -10.51 7.19
CA ASP A 380 -0.24 -10.30 7.79
C ASP A 380 -0.25 -10.49 9.31
N GLY A 381 0.90 -10.73 9.93
CA GLY A 381 1.00 -11.17 11.32
C GLY A 381 1.98 -10.37 12.19
N GLN A 382 2.29 -10.92 13.36
CA GLN A 382 3.13 -10.31 14.40
C GLN A 382 4.34 -11.22 14.65
N ASP A 383 5.52 -10.65 14.92
CA ASP A 383 6.73 -11.45 15.12
C ASP A 383 6.62 -12.29 16.41
N THR A 384 6.51 -13.60 16.22
CA THR A 384 6.19 -14.58 17.27
C THR A 384 7.43 -15.12 17.99
N TYR A 385 8.63 -14.65 17.64
CA TYR A 385 9.89 -15.27 18.04
C TYR A 385 10.84 -14.30 18.75
N THR A 386 11.06 -13.12 18.17
CA THR A 386 11.99 -12.12 18.72
C THR A 386 11.30 -11.24 19.77
N LEU A 387 10.15 -10.66 19.43
CA LEU A 387 9.45 -9.74 20.33
C LEU A 387 8.88 -10.47 21.56
N SER A 388 8.36 -11.69 21.38
CA SER A 388 7.85 -12.53 22.47
C SER A 388 8.94 -12.98 23.46
N SER A 389 10.20 -13.03 23.03
CA SER A 389 11.33 -13.42 23.89
C SER A 389 11.76 -12.33 24.90
N SER A 390 11.33 -11.09 24.69
CA SER A 390 11.73 -9.93 25.52
C SER A 390 10.80 -9.67 26.72
N GLY A 391 9.82 -10.53 26.98
CA GLY A 391 8.65 -10.19 27.81
C GLY A 391 8.25 -11.18 28.93
N SER A 392 9.11 -12.10 29.36
CA SER A 392 8.82 -13.00 30.49
C SER A 392 9.00 -12.33 31.86
N GLY A 393 8.43 -11.14 32.06
CA GLY A 393 8.55 -10.34 33.28
C GLY A 393 7.53 -9.20 33.34
N ALA A 394 7.08 -8.85 34.55
CA ALA A 394 5.92 -7.97 34.76
C ALA A 394 6.24 -6.46 34.66
N GLN A 395 6.63 -5.97 33.48
CA GLN A 395 6.58 -4.55 33.11
C GLN A 395 6.37 -4.39 31.60
N ARG A 396 5.33 -3.65 31.19
CA ARG A 396 5.05 -3.35 29.77
C ARG A 396 5.94 -2.21 29.26
N SER A 397 7.25 -2.46 29.13
CA SER A 397 8.10 -1.65 28.24
C SER A 397 7.62 -1.81 26.79
N GLN A 398 7.76 -0.78 25.96
CA GLN A 398 7.49 -0.93 24.52
C GLN A 398 8.54 -1.87 23.89
N PRO A 399 8.15 -2.76 22.96
CA PRO A 399 9.08 -3.63 22.25
C PRO A 399 10.07 -2.79 21.42
N ASP A 400 11.37 -3.08 21.52
CA ASP A 400 12.38 -2.41 20.70
C ASP A 400 12.45 -3.01 19.29
N TYR A 401 11.62 -2.48 18.40
CA TYR A 401 11.57 -2.88 16.99
C TYR A 401 12.90 -2.68 16.23
N LYS A 402 13.89 -1.94 16.79
CA LYS A 402 15.23 -1.84 16.20
C LYS A 402 15.93 -3.20 16.11
N VAL A 403 15.60 -4.14 17.00
CA VAL A 403 16.15 -5.50 17.01
C VAL A 403 15.73 -6.32 15.77
N LEU A 404 14.62 -5.95 15.11
CA LEU A 404 14.18 -6.56 13.85
C LEU A 404 15.06 -6.15 12.65
N VAL A 405 15.86 -5.09 12.80
CA VAL A 405 16.56 -4.40 11.72
C VAL A 405 18.08 -4.56 11.87
N PRO A 406 18.80 -5.15 10.91
CA PRO A 406 20.25 -5.32 11.00
C PRO A 406 21.02 -4.00 11.16
N SER A 407 21.97 -3.97 12.09
CA SER A 407 22.77 -2.77 12.42
C SER A 407 23.68 -2.29 11.26
N SER A 408 23.80 -3.07 10.19
CA SER A 408 24.50 -2.71 8.95
C SER A 408 23.84 -1.56 8.19
N ILE A 409 22.50 -1.42 8.25
CA ILE A 409 21.77 -0.29 7.65
C ILE A 409 22.27 1.04 8.21
N LEU A 410 22.48 1.10 9.53
CA LEU A 410 22.94 2.30 10.24
C LEU A 410 24.39 2.69 9.87
N SER A 411 25.13 1.81 9.17
CA SER A 411 26.59 1.85 9.12
C SER A 411 27.20 2.11 7.74
N SER A 412 26.58 1.66 6.63
CA SER A 412 27.21 1.85 5.29
C SER A 412 26.31 1.75 4.05
N THR A 413 25.23 0.98 4.05
CA THR A 413 24.41 0.75 2.84
C THR A 413 22.98 1.24 3.02
N ALA A 414 22.65 2.37 2.39
CA ALA A 414 21.28 2.86 2.28
C ALA A 414 20.45 1.91 1.41
N VAL A 415 19.52 1.19 2.04
CA VAL A 415 18.65 0.18 1.42
C VAL A 415 17.27 0.32 2.04
N SER A 416 16.32 0.83 1.27
CA SER A 416 14.95 1.08 1.76
C SER A 416 14.17 -0.22 1.95
N VAL A 417 13.51 -0.39 3.10
CA VAL A 417 12.51 -1.45 3.31
C VAL A 417 11.11 -0.87 3.17
N HIS A 418 10.46 -1.11 2.03
CA HIS A 418 9.06 -0.77 1.86
C HIS A 418 8.23 -1.90 2.47
N SER A 419 7.55 -1.61 3.58
CA SER A 419 6.82 -2.58 4.39
C SER A 419 5.33 -2.47 4.12
N PHE A 420 4.67 -3.62 3.97
CA PHE A 420 3.24 -3.69 3.66
C PHE A 420 2.54 -4.58 4.69
N GLY A 421 1.71 -3.97 5.53
CA GLY A 421 0.89 -4.65 6.52
C GLY A 421 -0.46 -5.05 5.94
N PHE A 422 -0.82 -6.33 6.01
CA PHE A 422 -2.02 -6.87 5.39
C PHE A 422 -3.10 -7.27 6.41
N GLY A 423 -4.30 -6.72 6.28
CA GLY A 423 -5.44 -6.97 7.19
C GLY A 423 -5.23 -6.38 8.59
N ALA A 424 -6.14 -6.69 9.51
CA ALA A 424 -6.09 -6.17 10.89
C ALA A 424 -5.02 -6.85 11.77
N ASP A 425 -4.63 -8.09 11.45
CA ASP A 425 -3.88 -8.96 12.37
C ASP A 425 -2.38 -8.56 12.54
N HIS A 426 -1.85 -7.74 11.63
CA HIS A 426 -0.42 -7.45 11.51
C HIS A 426 0.13 -6.45 12.55
N ASP A 427 1.42 -6.56 12.91
CA ASP A 427 2.07 -5.55 13.76
C ASP A 427 2.42 -4.29 12.95
N SER A 428 1.44 -3.39 12.83
CA SER A 428 1.60 -2.07 12.19
C SER A 428 2.70 -1.21 12.81
N ALA A 429 2.99 -1.35 14.11
CA ALA A 429 4.02 -0.59 14.79
C ALA A 429 5.44 -1.11 14.45
N ALA A 430 5.63 -2.43 14.44
CA ALA A 430 6.85 -3.06 13.91
C ALA A 430 7.09 -2.67 12.45
N MET A 431 6.05 -2.80 11.61
CA MET A 431 6.14 -2.56 10.17
C MET A 431 6.45 -1.09 9.84
N HIS A 432 5.88 -0.14 10.58
CA HIS A 432 6.24 1.27 10.53
C HIS A 432 7.69 1.50 10.97
N ALA A 433 8.12 0.95 12.10
CA ALA A 433 9.48 1.11 12.61
C ALA A 433 10.55 0.54 11.65
N ILE A 434 10.31 -0.62 11.02
CA ILE A 434 11.21 -1.22 10.03
C ILE A 434 11.39 -0.31 8.80
N ALA A 435 10.29 0.27 8.29
CA ALA A 435 10.36 1.21 7.18
C ALA A 435 11.10 2.51 7.58
N GLU A 436 10.76 3.05 8.74
CA GLU A 436 11.33 4.30 9.27
C GLU A 436 12.85 4.22 9.47
N ILE A 437 13.33 3.14 10.10
CA ILE A 437 14.78 2.94 10.37
C ILE A 437 15.59 2.75 9.06
N SER A 438 14.94 2.32 7.97
CA SER A 438 15.59 2.02 6.69
C SER A 438 15.43 3.08 5.61
N GLY A 439 14.67 4.16 5.85
CA GLY A 439 14.32 5.14 4.82
C GLY A 439 13.34 4.63 3.76
N GLY A 440 12.61 3.57 4.09
CA GLY A 440 11.52 3.03 3.28
C GLY A 440 10.17 3.68 3.61
N THR A 441 9.09 2.97 3.27
CA THR A 441 7.71 3.46 3.47
C THR A 441 6.83 2.32 3.99
N PHE A 442 6.03 2.58 5.03
CA PHE A 442 4.99 1.66 5.47
C PHE A 442 3.68 1.91 4.71
N SER A 443 3.04 0.85 4.25
CA SER A 443 1.75 0.85 3.56
C SER A 443 0.78 -0.11 4.23
N PHE A 444 -0.44 0.36 4.50
CA PHE A 444 -1.50 -0.42 5.13
C PHE A 444 -2.53 -0.88 4.10
N ILE A 445 -2.77 -2.19 4.04
CA ILE A 445 -3.66 -2.85 3.10
C ILE A 445 -4.83 -3.44 3.89
N GLU A 446 -5.92 -2.69 3.96
CA GLU A 446 -7.13 -3.03 4.74
C GLU A 446 -7.95 -4.15 4.09
N SER A 447 -8.10 -4.13 2.76
CA SER A 447 -8.94 -5.07 2.02
C SER A 447 -8.14 -5.92 1.02
N GLU A 448 -8.63 -7.14 0.78
CA GLU A 448 -8.13 -8.05 -0.26
C GLU A 448 -8.06 -7.39 -1.66
N GLY A 449 -8.88 -6.36 -1.89
CA GLY A 449 -8.91 -5.62 -3.14
C GLY A 449 -7.69 -4.73 -3.37
N VAL A 450 -7.00 -4.27 -2.33
CA VAL A 450 -6.02 -3.17 -2.46
C VAL A 450 -4.59 -3.66 -2.74
N LEU A 451 -4.26 -4.91 -2.39
CA LEU A 451 -2.88 -5.43 -2.38
C LEU A 451 -2.13 -5.28 -3.72
N GLN A 452 -2.76 -5.58 -4.87
CA GLN A 452 -2.08 -5.45 -6.17
C GLN A 452 -1.78 -3.98 -6.53
N ASP A 453 -2.65 -3.07 -6.10
CA ASP A 453 -2.57 -1.65 -6.45
C ASP A 453 -1.59 -0.91 -5.51
N ALA A 454 -1.56 -1.27 -4.22
CA ALA A 454 -0.50 -0.86 -3.29
C ALA A 454 0.91 -1.25 -3.78
N PHE A 455 1.07 -2.46 -4.34
CA PHE A 455 2.30 -2.87 -5.02
C PHE A 455 2.60 -1.98 -6.22
N ALA A 456 1.61 -1.76 -7.09
CA ALA A 456 1.78 -0.99 -8.31
C ALA A 456 2.25 0.46 -8.05
N GLN A 457 1.70 1.12 -7.03
CA GLN A 457 2.15 2.44 -6.59
C GLN A 457 3.63 2.42 -6.17
N CYS A 458 4.02 1.50 -5.28
CA CYS A 458 5.39 1.41 -4.77
C CYS A 458 6.40 1.09 -5.89
N ILE A 459 6.07 0.14 -6.78
CA ILE A 459 6.93 -0.27 -7.89
C ILE A 459 7.04 0.86 -8.93
N GLY A 460 5.99 1.66 -9.14
CA GLY A 460 6.04 2.86 -9.98
C GLY A 460 7.04 3.90 -9.48
N GLY A 461 7.20 4.05 -8.15
CA GLY A 461 8.30 4.82 -7.56
C GLY A 461 9.66 4.17 -7.83
N ILE A 462 9.86 2.94 -7.34
CA ILE A 462 11.16 2.24 -7.40
C ILE A 462 11.71 2.11 -8.83
N LEU A 463 10.84 1.88 -9.83
CA LEU A 463 11.24 1.81 -11.24
C LEU A 463 11.33 3.17 -11.94
N SER A 464 11.23 4.29 -11.22
CA SER A 464 11.39 5.65 -11.77
C SER A 464 12.40 6.53 -11.00
N VAL A 465 13.29 5.95 -10.18
CA VAL A 465 14.42 6.68 -9.59
C VAL A 465 15.29 7.33 -10.68
N VAL A 466 15.45 8.65 -10.60
CA VAL A 466 16.23 9.49 -11.53
C VAL A 466 17.33 10.31 -10.83
N VAL A 467 17.35 10.29 -9.50
CA VAL A 467 18.26 11.06 -8.64
C VAL A 467 18.66 10.15 -7.49
N GLN A 468 19.94 10.12 -7.12
CA GLN A 468 20.44 9.43 -5.94
C GLN A 468 21.25 10.35 -5.04
N GLU A 469 21.38 9.96 -3.76
CA GLU A 469 22.30 10.58 -2.79
C GLU A 469 22.12 12.11 -2.63
N LEU A 470 20.93 12.67 -2.91
CA LEU A 470 20.70 14.11 -2.93
C LEU A 470 20.90 14.72 -1.54
N ARG A 471 21.66 15.82 -1.53
CA ARG A 471 21.99 16.61 -0.35
C ARG A 471 21.76 18.09 -0.61
N LEU A 472 20.97 18.72 0.25
CA LEU A 472 20.91 20.16 0.38
C LEU A 472 21.97 20.61 1.40
N GLY A 473 22.68 21.69 1.08
CA GLY A 473 23.52 22.45 2.00
C GLY A 473 23.02 23.87 2.12
N VAL A 474 22.94 24.38 3.35
CA VAL A 474 22.38 25.68 3.68
C VAL A 474 23.42 26.45 4.50
N GLU A 475 23.84 27.61 4.02
CA GLU A 475 24.83 28.47 4.66
C GLU A 475 24.25 29.86 4.92
N CYS A 476 24.36 30.38 6.16
CA CYS A 476 23.97 31.75 6.50
C CYS A 476 24.94 32.76 5.86
N ALA A 477 24.53 33.43 4.78
CA ALA A 477 25.38 34.37 4.07
C ALA A 477 25.66 35.65 4.88
N HIS A 478 24.68 36.14 5.65
CA HIS A 478 24.85 37.28 6.55
C HIS A 478 25.35 36.83 7.95
N PRO A 479 26.35 37.50 8.57
CA PRO A 479 26.96 37.05 9.82
C PRO A 479 26.04 37.10 11.04
N GLY A 480 25.00 37.95 11.01
CA GLY A 480 23.98 38.04 12.07
C GLY A 480 22.83 37.03 11.94
N VAL A 481 22.84 36.17 10.92
CA VAL A 481 21.82 35.13 10.70
C VAL A 481 22.33 33.79 11.23
N ARG A 482 21.44 33.06 11.90
CA ARG A 482 21.62 31.69 12.39
C ARG A 482 20.42 30.82 12.01
N LEU A 483 20.69 29.54 11.83
CA LEU A 483 19.72 28.48 11.62
C LEU A 483 19.18 28.00 12.98
N ALA A 484 17.86 27.82 13.07
CA ALA A 484 17.24 27.00 14.09
C ALA A 484 17.45 25.49 13.78
N PRO A 485 17.10 24.57 14.70
CA PRO A 485 17.05 23.14 14.38
C PRO A 485 16.17 22.86 13.16
N ILE A 486 16.69 22.12 12.18
CA ILE A 486 16.01 21.89 10.90
C ILE A 486 14.91 20.84 11.07
N ASN A 487 13.66 21.19 10.77
CA ASN A 487 12.55 20.24 10.75
C ASN A 487 12.44 19.57 9.37
N SER A 488 13.18 18.48 9.19
CA SER A 488 13.21 17.70 7.95
C SER A 488 12.34 16.43 8.00
N GLY A 489 11.40 16.32 8.93
CA GLY A 489 10.63 15.09 9.14
C GLY A 489 11.53 13.90 9.47
N SER A 490 11.38 12.79 8.74
CA SER A 490 12.23 11.59 8.91
C SER A 490 13.60 11.70 8.21
N TYR A 491 13.80 12.70 7.35
CA TYR A 491 15.07 12.87 6.66
C TYR A 491 16.18 13.26 7.64
N ARG A 492 17.33 12.56 7.54
CA ARG A 492 18.52 12.90 8.31
C ARG A 492 18.95 14.32 7.96
N ASN A 493 19.07 15.18 8.97
CA ASN A 493 19.74 16.47 8.87
C ASN A 493 21.00 16.54 9.74
N GLN A 494 21.76 17.62 9.59
CA GLN A 494 22.90 17.95 10.42
C GLN A 494 23.07 19.47 10.46
N LEU A 495 22.97 20.05 11.66
CA LEU A 495 23.36 21.43 11.93
C LEU A 495 24.79 21.45 12.50
N LEU A 496 25.63 22.39 12.05
CA LEU A 496 26.98 22.57 12.60
C LEU A 496 26.95 23.41 13.89
N ASN A 497 27.98 23.25 14.72
CA ASN A 497 28.10 23.91 16.03
C ASN A 497 28.12 25.45 15.96
N ASP A 498 28.32 26.03 14.78
CA ASP A 498 28.25 27.48 14.54
C ASP A 498 26.81 28.01 14.41
N ALA A 499 25.83 27.11 14.26
CA ALA A 499 24.45 27.39 13.85
C ALA A 499 24.35 28.26 12.58
N ARG A 500 25.35 28.19 11.67
CA ARG A 500 25.39 28.91 10.39
C ARG A 500 25.47 27.99 9.18
N THR A 501 25.85 26.73 9.35
CA THR A 501 25.84 25.74 8.26
C THR A 501 24.95 24.54 8.61
N GLY A 502 24.01 24.20 7.73
CA GLY A 502 23.10 23.06 7.87
C GLY A 502 23.10 22.17 6.62
N PHE A 503 22.78 20.89 6.79
CA PHE A 503 22.64 19.92 5.71
C PHE A 503 21.38 19.08 5.88
N ILE A 504 20.69 18.79 4.77
CA ILE A 504 19.59 17.82 4.70
C ILE A 504 19.99 16.72 3.71
N TYR A 505 19.98 15.48 4.16
CA TYR A 505 20.30 14.30 3.36
C TYR A 505 18.98 13.68 2.86
N VAL A 506 18.56 14.08 1.66
CA VAL A 506 17.28 13.69 1.03
C VAL A 506 17.39 12.30 0.39
N GLY A 507 18.57 11.94 -0.14
CA GLY A 507 18.79 10.64 -0.77
C GLY A 507 18.16 10.55 -2.16
N ASP A 508 17.50 9.42 -2.44
CA ASP A 508 17.02 9.10 -3.80
C ASP A 508 15.63 9.70 -4.06
N LEU A 509 15.39 10.19 -5.29
CA LEU A 509 14.08 10.68 -5.74
C LEU A 509 13.60 9.99 -7.02
N TYR A 510 12.30 9.73 -7.06
CA TYR A 510 11.56 9.23 -8.23
C TYR A 510 11.30 10.35 -9.25
N ALA A 511 10.91 10.00 -10.47
CA ALA A 511 10.60 10.97 -11.51
C ALA A 511 9.36 11.82 -11.18
N ASP A 512 9.44 13.14 -11.46
CA ASP A 512 8.45 14.15 -11.06
C ASP A 512 8.14 14.12 -9.54
N GLU A 513 9.03 13.59 -8.69
CA GLU A 513 8.86 13.58 -7.23
C GLU A 513 9.29 14.92 -6.59
N GLU A 514 8.48 15.42 -5.66
CA GLU A 514 8.63 16.75 -5.03
C GLU A 514 8.91 16.63 -3.52
N ARG A 515 9.69 17.57 -2.97
CA ARG A 515 10.04 17.67 -1.55
C ARG A 515 10.06 19.10 -1.05
N ASP A 516 9.32 19.36 0.01
CA ASP A 516 9.29 20.63 0.73
C ASP A 516 10.05 20.51 2.06
N PHE A 517 10.91 21.48 2.38
CA PHE A 517 11.62 21.55 3.66
C PHE A 517 11.58 22.97 4.25
N LEU A 518 11.10 23.11 5.49
CA LEU A 518 11.16 24.38 6.22
C LEU A 518 12.45 24.51 7.02
N VAL A 519 13.17 25.60 6.75
CA VAL A 519 14.34 26.03 7.52
C VAL A 519 14.03 27.36 8.18
N SER A 520 13.95 27.36 9.51
CA SER A 520 13.75 28.58 10.29
C SER A 520 15.08 29.26 10.61
N VAL A 521 15.10 30.59 10.52
CA VAL A 521 16.27 31.44 10.82
C VAL A 521 15.87 32.63 11.70
N ASN A 522 16.85 33.28 12.34
CA ASN A 522 16.65 34.65 12.82
C ASN A 522 16.97 35.67 11.70
N VAL A 523 16.13 36.69 11.57
CA VAL A 523 16.38 37.85 10.68
C VAL A 523 16.87 39.02 11.56
N PRO A 524 18.13 39.46 11.43
CA PRO A 524 18.66 40.57 12.19
C PRO A 524 18.23 41.93 11.63
N PHE A 525 18.42 42.99 12.42
CA PHE A 525 18.34 44.37 11.95
C PHE A 525 19.27 44.61 10.75
N ALA A 526 18.72 45.19 9.68
CA ALA A 526 19.45 45.63 8.50
C ALA A 526 18.69 46.75 7.78
N ILE A 527 19.45 47.69 7.20
CA ILE A 527 18.96 48.92 6.55
C ILE A 527 18.77 48.74 5.04
N GLU A 528 19.41 47.75 4.42
CA GLU A 528 19.38 47.48 2.97
C GLU A 528 19.00 46.01 2.70
N GLU A 529 18.86 45.62 1.43
CA GLU A 529 18.61 44.21 1.05
C GLU A 529 19.71 43.30 1.60
N ILE A 530 19.32 42.21 2.27
CA ILE A 530 20.26 41.22 2.81
C ILE A 530 20.09 39.85 2.16
N VAL A 531 21.21 39.22 1.84
CA VAL A 531 21.26 37.78 1.54
C VAL A 531 21.24 37.03 2.87
N LEU A 532 20.12 36.37 3.20
CA LEU A 532 20.03 35.54 4.41
C LEU A 532 20.84 34.25 4.26
N LEU A 533 20.54 33.50 3.21
CA LEU A 533 21.01 32.12 3.01
C LEU A 533 21.58 31.92 1.61
N LYS A 534 22.56 31.02 1.53
CA LYS A 534 23.01 30.35 0.31
C LYS A 534 22.61 28.89 0.39
N VAL A 535 21.95 28.40 -0.65
CA VAL A 535 21.51 27.00 -0.76
C VAL A 535 22.23 26.34 -1.92
N ALA A 536 22.97 25.28 -1.63
CA ALA A 536 23.61 24.41 -2.60
C ALA A 536 22.87 23.07 -2.66
N CYS A 537 22.75 22.49 -3.85
CA CYS A 537 22.18 21.16 -4.05
C CYS A 537 23.16 20.30 -4.84
N VAL A 538 23.42 19.10 -4.35
CA VAL A 538 24.33 18.12 -4.95
C VAL A 538 23.63 16.77 -4.96
N TYR A 539 23.67 16.07 -6.09
CA TYR A 539 23.10 14.73 -6.24
C TYR A 539 23.89 13.90 -7.24
N LYS A 540 23.47 12.66 -7.45
CA LYS A 540 24.11 11.70 -8.35
C LYS A 540 23.09 11.18 -9.36
N ASP A 541 23.45 11.12 -10.63
CA ASP A 541 22.61 10.51 -11.66
C ASP A 541 22.82 8.97 -11.63
N PRO A 542 21.76 8.15 -11.43
CA PRO A 542 21.89 6.69 -11.34
C PRO A 542 22.33 6.01 -12.64
N VAL A 543 22.19 6.67 -13.79
CA VAL A 543 22.51 6.11 -15.12
C VAL A 543 23.95 6.41 -15.52
N SER A 544 24.38 7.67 -15.47
CA SER A 544 25.80 8.03 -15.74
C SER A 544 26.74 7.62 -14.60
N LYS A 545 26.24 7.69 -13.36
CA LYS A 545 26.95 7.64 -12.07
C LYS A 545 27.75 8.90 -11.72
N ASP A 546 27.56 9.98 -12.48
CA ASP A 546 28.23 11.26 -12.27
C ASP A 546 27.56 12.09 -11.15
N THR A 547 28.37 12.85 -10.42
CA THR A 547 27.89 13.80 -9.38
C THR A 547 27.54 15.14 -10.02
N VAL A 548 26.29 15.55 -9.90
CA VAL A 548 25.76 16.83 -10.39
C VAL A 548 25.74 17.85 -9.27
N HIS A 549 26.38 18.99 -9.51
CA HIS A 549 26.34 20.15 -8.62
C HIS A 549 25.47 21.24 -9.25
N LEU A 550 24.41 21.66 -8.57
CA LEU A 550 23.56 22.77 -9.05
C LEU A 550 24.15 24.13 -8.67
N PRO A 551 23.87 25.20 -9.44
CA PRO A 551 24.23 26.56 -9.07
C PRO A 551 23.65 26.95 -7.70
N ILE A 552 24.47 27.59 -6.86
CA ILE A 552 24.05 28.09 -5.55
C ILE A 552 22.92 29.11 -5.73
N ARG A 553 21.84 28.97 -4.95
CA ARG A 553 20.73 29.91 -4.88
C ARG A 553 20.87 30.81 -3.66
N GLU A 554 20.61 32.09 -3.83
CA GLU A 554 20.65 33.09 -2.75
C GLU A 554 19.24 33.48 -2.34
N VAL A 555 18.96 33.42 -1.04
CA VAL A 555 17.70 33.88 -0.44
C VAL A 555 17.89 35.32 0.00
N ARG A 556 17.17 36.25 -0.62
CA ARG A 556 17.27 37.69 -0.34
C ARG A 556 15.98 38.22 0.26
N ILE A 557 16.12 39.19 1.17
CA ILE A 557 15.00 39.88 1.82
C ILE A 557 15.18 41.38 1.66
N GLN A 558 14.13 42.04 1.16
CA GLN A 558 14.10 43.49 1.08
C GLN A 558 13.85 44.09 2.47
N ARG A 559 14.58 45.16 2.80
CA ARG A 559 14.44 45.90 4.07
C ARG A 559 13.96 47.34 3.81
N PRO A 560 12.68 47.57 3.52
CA PRO A 560 12.11 48.92 3.41
C PRO A 560 11.87 49.55 4.80
N GLN A 561 11.81 50.88 4.87
CA GLN A 561 11.49 51.59 6.13
C GLN A 561 10.04 51.38 6.60
N VAL A 562 9.12 51.14 5.67
CA VAL A 562 7.70 50.90 5.94
C VAL A 562 7.24 49.75 5.05
N VAL A 563 6.54 48.77 5.63
CA VAL A 563 5.83 47.72 4.88
C VAL A 563 4.34 47.98 5.01
N SER A 564 3.64 48.17 3.90
CA SER A 564 2.20 48.52 3.89
C SER A 564 1.27 47.31 4.06
N SER A 565 1.73 46.11 3.70
CA SER A 565 1.07 44.83 3.99
C SER A 565 2.09 43.69 3.90
N GLN A 566 2.06 42.78 4.87
CA GLN A 566 2.82 41.53 4.83
C GLN A 566 1.87 40.37 4.57
N THR A 567 1.81 39.92 3.32
CA THR A 567 1.14 38.67 2.95
C THR A 567 2.17 37.52 2.97
N PRO A 568 1.98 36.48 3.79
CA PRO A 568 2.85 35.31 3.77
C PRO A 568 2.85 34.60 2.41
N SER A 569 3.95 33.91 2.10
CA SER A 569 4.00 32.92 1.00
C SER A 569 2.95 31.82 1.25
N ILE A 570 2.15 31.52 0.23
CA ILE A 570 1.14 30.45 0.28
C ILE A 570 1.83 29.08 0.33
N GLU A 571 3.01 28.96 -0.30
CA GLU A 571 3.82 27.76 -0.31
C GLU A 571 4.39 27.46 1.09
N VAL A 572 4.88 28.49 1.80
CA VAL A 572 5.34 28.39 3.19
C VAL A 572 4.17 28.07 4.14
N ASP A 573 3.00 28.71 3.98
CA ASP A 573 1.80 28.39 4.77
C ASP A 573 1.32 26.95 4.53
N ARG A 574 1.28 26.50 3.27
CA ARG A 574 0.92 25.13 2.87
C ARG A 574 1.82 24.10 3.56
N GLU A 575 3.14 24.29 3.52
CA GLU A 575 4.08 23.36 4.14
C GLU A 575 4.05 23.43 5.67
N ARG A 576 3.88 24.63 6.25
CA ARG A 576 3.67 24.80 7.69
C ARG A 576 2.44 24.00 8.17
N ASN A 577 1.34 24.09 7.43
CA ASN A 577 0.13 23.29 7.68
C ASN A 577 0.39 21.78 7.59
N ARG A 578 1.19 21.30 6.63
CA ARG A 578 1.58 19.88 6.53
C ARG A 578 2.37 19.42 7.75
N VAL A 579 3.36 20.19 8.18
CA VAL A 579 4.21 19.88 9.34
C VAL A 579 3.37 19.83 10.62
N GLU A 580 2.54 20.84 10.86
CA GLU A 580 1.66 20.91 12.04
C GLU A 580 0.58 19.80 12.02
N ALA A 581 0.09 19.41 10.84
CA ALA A 581 -0.82 18.27 10.71
C ALA A 581 -0.13 16.94 11.05
N ALA A 582 1.09 16.69 10.56
CA ALA A 582 1.85 15.49 10.89
C ALA A 582 2.20 15.40 12.39
N GLU A 583 2.50 16.53 13.04
CA GLU A 583 2.66 16.57 14.50
C GLU A 583 1.36 16.21 15.22
N ALA A 584 0.22 16.80 14.82
CA ALA A 584 -1.09 16.49 15.40
C ALA A 584 -1.47 15.01 15.22
N MET A 585 -1.19 14.41 14.05
CA MET A 585 -1.35 12.96 13.82
C MET A 585 -0.53 12.11 14.80
N SER A 586 0.73 12.50 15.05
CA SER A 586 1.61 11.81 15.99
C SER A 586 1.13 11.93 17.45
N ASN A 587 0.68 13.13 17.83
CA ASN A 587 0.15 13.42 19.17
C ASN A 587 -1.19 12.71 19.42
N ALA A 588 -2.09 12.69 18.43
CA ALA A 588 -3.35 11.95 18.49
C ALA A 588 -3.12 10.44 18.59
N ARG A 589 -2.22 9.86 17.77
CA ARG A 589 -1.74 8.47 17.93
C ARG A 589 -1.25 8.20 19.35
N ALA A 590 -0.39 9.07 19.89
CA ALA A 590 0.16 8.89 21.24
C ALA A 590 -0.92 8.93 22.34
N ALA A 591 -1.97 9.75 22.19
CA ALA A 591 -3.13 9.74 23.08
C ALA A 591 -3.97 8.46 22.92
N ALA A 592 -4.26 8.04 21.68
CA ALA A 592 -5.03 6.85 21.36
C ALA A 592 -4.39 5.55 21.88
N GLU A 593 -3.06 5.39 21.77
CA GLU A 593 -2.35 4.23 22.33
C GLU A 593 -2.50 4.15 23.86
N ARG A 594 -2.41 5.29 24.56
CA ARG A 594 -2.66 5.40 26.01
C ARG A 594 -4.13 5.17 26.40
N GLY A 595 -5.05 5.09 25.43
CA GLY A 595 -6.48 4.88 25.63
C GLY A 595 -7.32 6.16 25.64
N PHE A 596 -6.69 7.34 25.54
CA PHE A 596 -7.36 8.64 25.54
C PHE A 596 -7.87 9.00 24.13
N LEU A 597 -8.87 8.24 23.66
CA LEU A 597 -9.43 8.38 22.32
C LEU A 597 -10.23 9.68 22.12
N SER A 598 -10.87 10.19 23.18
CA SER A 598 -11.48 11.53 23.21
C SER A 598 -10.47 12.59 22.81
N ASP A 599 -9.35 12.61 23.54
CA ASP A 599 -8.29 13.59 23.44
C ASP A 599 -7.61 13.49 22.07
N ALA A 600 -7.44 12.27 21.56
CA ALA A 600 -6.94 12.02 20.21
C ALA A 600 -7.84 12.61 19.12
N VAL A 601 -9.17 12.42 19.21
CA VAL A 601 -10.14 13.00 18.27
C VAL A 601 -10.16 14.52 18.36
N SER A 602 -10.10 15.10 19.57
CA SER A 602 -10.08 16.56 19.77
C SER A 602 -8.78 17.22 19.29
N ILE A 603 -7.61 16.56 19.42
CA ILE A 603 -6.34 17.02 18.83
C ILE A 603 -6.47 17.15 17.30
N LEU A 604 -7.09 16.16 16.64
CA LEU A 604 -7.33 16.20 15.21
C LEU A 604 -8.40 17.25 14.84
N GLU A 605 -9.43 17.42 15.66
CA GLU A 605 -10.53 18.37 15.43
C GLU A 605 -10.04 19.82 15.44
N GLU A 606 -9.28 20.20 16.47
CA GLU A 606 -8.68 21.53 16.58
C GLU A 606 -7.67 21.78 15.46
N ARG A 607 -6.88 20.77 15.07
CA ARG A 607 -5.96 20.88 13.93
C ARG A 607 -6.68 21.14 12.61
N ARG A 608 -7.82 20.47 12.37
CA ARG A 608 -8.68 20.69 11.20
C ARG A 608 -9.31 22.08 11.21
N ARG A 609 -9.76 22.56 12.38
CA ARG A 609 -10.27 23.93 12.54
C ARG A 609 -9.22 24.96 12.12
N ILE A 610 -8.03 24.92 12.73
CA ILE A 610 -6.91 25.84 12.42
C ILE A 610 -6.48 25.70 10.94
N LEU A 611 -6.42 24.47 10.40
CA LEU A 611 -6.11 24.22 9.00
C LEU A 611 -7.09 24.96 8.07
N SER A 612 -8.41 24.90 8.33
CA SER A 612 -9.40 25.59 7.50
C SER A 612 -9.35 27.13 7.58
N GLU A 613 -8.77 27.67 8.65
CA GLU A 613 -8.52 29.10 8.86
C GLU A 613 -7.21 29.60 8.22
N SER A 614 -6.34 28.69 7.74
CA SER A 614 -5.06 29.03 7.09
C SER A 614 -5.22 29.82 5.77
N LEU A 615 -4.11 30.31 5.21
CA LEU A 615 -4.12 31.04 3.94
C LEU A 615 -4.22 30.08 2.76
N ALA A 616 -3.46 28.98 2.77
CA ALA A 616 -3.45 27.96 1.75
C ALA A 616 -4.81 27.23 1.65
N ALA A 617 -5.45 26.89 2.78
CA ALA A 617 -6.79 26.29 2.74
C ALA A 617 -7.86 27.27 2.19
N ARG A 618 -7.80 28.56 2.57
CA ARG A 618 -8.70 29.59 2.01
C ARG A 618 -8.43 29.86 0.52
N ALA A 619 -7.20 29.68 0.06
CA ALA A 619 -6.84 29.67 -1.36
C ALA A 619 -7.29 28.38 -2.10
N SER A 620 -7.91 27.41 -1.40
CA SER A 620 -8.29 26.10 -1.92
C SER A 620 -7.11 25.24 -2.41
N ASP A 621 -5.96 25.34 -1.74
CA ASP A 621 -4.80 24.49 -2.03
C ASP A 621 -5.13 23.00 -1.90
N ARG A 622 -4.63 22.20 -2.86
CA ARG A 622 -4.94 20.78 -2.98
C ARG A 622 -4.38 19.96 -1.81
N LEU A 623 -3.19 20.28 -1.30
CA LEU A 623 -2.61 19.56 -0.16
C LEU A 623 -3.41 19.87 1.11
N CYS A 624 -3.78 21.12 1.35
CA CYS A 624 -4.63 21.49 2.48
C CYS A 624 -6.01 20.80 2.46
N LEU A 625 -6.67 20.74 1.28
CA LEU A 625 -7.94 20.03 1.11
C LEU A 625 -7.80 18.51 1.34
N THR A 626 -6.72 17.90 0.86
CA THR A 626 -6.45 16.49 1.10
C THR A 626 -6.10 16.21 2.57
N LEU A 627 -5.32 17.08 3.22
CA LEU A 627 -4.99 16.98 4.66
C LEU A 627 -6.23 17.02 5.55
N ASP A 628 -7.23 17.87 5.27
CA ASP A 628 -8.47 17.88 6.06
C ASP A 628 -9.23 16.55 5.96
N ALA A 629 -9.32 15.98 4.74
CA ALA A 629 -9.95 14.69 4.50
C ALA A 629 -9.17 13.53 5.16
N GLU A 630 -7.83 13.57 5.12
CA GLU A 630 -6.98 12.58 5.78
C GLU A 630 -7.11 12.64 7.31
N LEU A 631 -7.08 13.84 7.91
CA LEU A 631 -7.28 14.05 9.35
C LEU A 631 -8.69 13.61 9.79
N ARG A 632 -9.71 13.87 8.96
CA ARG A 632 -11.09 13.42 9.21
C ARG A 632 -11.21 11.90 9.25
N GLU A 633 -10.64 11.20 8.27
CA GLU A 633 -10.64 9.73 8.25
C GLU A 633 -9.94 9.15 9.49
N MET A 634 -8.90 9.82 10.00
CA MET A 634 -8.26 9.45 11.28
C MET A 634 -9.21 9.63 12.48
N GLN A 635 -10.01 10.70 12.53
CA GLN A 635 -11.03 10.87 13.58
C GLN A 635 -12.08 9.76 13.54
N GLU A 636 -12.64 9.45 12.37
CA GLU A 636 -13.69 8.45 12.20
C GLU A 636 -13.21 7.01 12.53
N ARG A 637 -11.90 6.75 12.35
CA ARG A 637 -11.21 5.52 12.77
C ARG A 637 -10.76 5.50 14.24
N MET A 638 -10.61 6.64 14.90
CA MET A 638 -10.35 6.74 16.36
C MET A 638 -11.63 6.65 17.21
N ALA A 639 -12.82 6.64 16.61
CA ALA A 639 -14.11 6.68 17.29
C ALA A 639 -14.40 5.52 18.28
N SER A 640 -13.64 4.41 18.26
CA SER A 640 -13.64 3.41 19.32
C SER A 640 -12.31 2.67 19.39
N ARG A 641 -11.99 2.07 20.56
CA ARG A 641 -10.74 1.32 20.75
C ARG A 641 -10.60 0.18 19.75
N GLN A 642 -11.68 -0.54 19.48
CA GLN A 642 -11.69 -1.59 18.47
C GLN A 642 -11.38 -1.04 17.06
N ARG A 643 -12.05 0.02 16.58
CA ARG A 643 -11.72 0.59 15.25
C ARG A 643 -10.28 1.07 15.17
N TYR A 644 -9.77 1.66 16.25
CA TYR A 644 -8.39 2.10 16.32
C TYR A 644 -7.40 0.94 16.26
N GLU A 645 -7.69 -0.20 16.91
CA GLU A 645 -6.80 -1.37 16.87
C GLU A 645 -6.94 -2.17 15.56
N ASP A 646 -8.16 -2.34 15.04
CA ASP A 646 -8.46 -3.11 13.82
C ASP A 646 -7.91 -2.44 12.54
N SER A 647 -7.94 -1.09 12.44
CA SER A 647 -7.37 -0.40 11.28
C SER A 647 -6.89 1.04 11.49
N GLY A 648 -7.39 1.76 12.50
CA GLY A 648 -7.02 3.17 12.73
C GLY A 648 -5.53 3.40 13.00
N ARG A 649 -4.89 2.56 13.83
CA ARG A 649 -3.45 2.57 14.11
C ARG A 649 -2.65 2.44 12.81
N ALA A 650 -2.97 1.44 11.99
CA ALA A 650 -2.26 1.17 10.74
C ALA A 650 -2.47 2.29 9.71
N TYR A 651 -3.68 2.85 9.61
CA TYR A 651 -3.97 4.01 8.77
C TYR A 651 -3.14 5.25 9.19
N VAL A 652 -3.11 5.59 10.47
CA VAL A 652 -2.35 6.73 11.01
C VAL A 652 -0.85 6.52 10.84
N LEU A 653 -0.32 5.32 11.07
CA LEU A 653 1.10 5.00 10.88
C LEU A 653 1.52 5.02 9.40
N SER A 654 0.63 4.62 8.48
CA SER A 654 0.85 4.78 7.04
C SER A 654 0.83 6.25 6.62
N GLY A 655 -0.06 7.07 7.20
CA GLY A 655 -0.11 8.52 6.99
C GLY A 655 1.13 9.25 7.51
N LEU A 656 1.59 8.92 8.72
CA LEU A 656 2.84 9.44 9.27
C LEU A 656 4.05 9.05 8.41
N SER A 657 4.15 7.80 7.96
CA SER A 657 5.20 7.39 7.01
C SER A 657 5.12 8.18 5.69
N SER A 658 3.89 8.44 5.21
CA SER A 658 3.64 9.22 4.00
C SER A 658 4.11 10.67 4.12
N HIS A 659 3.76 11.41 5.18
CA HIS A 659 4.16 12.81 5.32
C HIS A 659 5.60 13.00 5.77
N SER A 660 6.13 12.15 6.65
CA SER A 660 7.50 12.34 7.16
C SER A 660 8.59 11.99 6.14
N TRP A 661 8.28 11.14 5.16
CA TRP A 661 9.08 10.90 3.95
C TRP A 661 8.56 11.59 2.68
N GLN A 662 7.40 12.26 2.76
CA GLN A 662 6.69 12.89 1.62
C GLN A 662 6.51 11.94 0.42
N ARG A 663 6.14 10.69 0.69
CA ARG A 663 5.97 9.61 -0.29
C ARG A 663 4.55 9.06 -0.28
N ALA A 664 4.08 8.60 -1.44
CA ALA A 664 2.78 7.96 -1.55
C ALA A 664 2.81 6.56 -0.90
N THR A 665 2.02 6.35 0.14
CA THR A 665 1.78 5.05 0.77
C THR A 665 0.39 4.52 0.42
N ALA A 666 0.13 3.22 0.60
CA ALA A 666 -1.24 2.72 0.57
C ALA A 666 -1.90 2.91 1.95
N ARG A 667 -3.16 3.35 1.95
CA ARG A 667 -3.91 3.72 3.16
C ARG A 667 -5.32 3.14 3.11
N GLY A 668 -5.47 1.84 3.39
CA GLY A 668 -6.77 1.17 3.37
C GLY A 668 -7.43 1.21 1.98
N ASP A 669 -8.75 1.39 1.92
CA ASP A 669 -9.55 1.36 0.68
C ASP A 669 -9.31 2.57 -0.27
N SER A 670 -8.34 3.44 0.05
CA SER A 670 -8.03 4.68 -0.66
C SER A 670 -7.51 4.52 -2.10
N THR A 671 -7.39 3.31 -2.66
CA THR A 671 -6.88 3.10 -4.03
C THR A 671 -7.97 3.15 -5.12
N ASP A 672 -9.23 3.38 -4.76
CA ASP A 672 -10.26 3.70 -5.74
C ASP A 672 -9.95 5.08 -6.35
N GLY A 673 -9.79 5.14 -7.67
CA GLY A 673 -9.22 6.29 -8.40
C GLY A 673 -10.04 7.60 -8.37
N SER A 674 -11.16 7.60 -7.65
CA SER A 674 -11.99 8.77 -7.32
C SER A 674 -11.65 9.41 -5.97
N SER A 675 -10.84 8.76 -5.14
CA SER A 675 -10.43 9.28 -3.82
C SER A 675 -9.61 10.57 -3.94
N LEU A 676 -9.81 11.51 -3.02
CA LEU A 676 -9.02 12.75 -2.91
C LEU A 676 -7.65 12.53 -2.23
N LEU A 677 -7.46 11.37 -1.60
CA LEU A 677 -6.34 11.04 -0.69
C LEU A 677 -5.04 10.60 -1.40
N HIS A 678 -4.88 10.98 -2.68
CA HIS A 678 -3.76 10.57 -3.54
C HIS A 678 -2.50 11.46 -3.37
N SER A 679 -2.12 11.71 -2.12
CA SER A 679 -0.96 12.51 -1.73
C SER A 679 0.36 11.91 -2.24
N TYR A 680 1.26 12.76 -2.75
CA TYR A 680 2.63 12.43 -3.23
C TYR A 680 2.74 11.38 -4.36
N GLN A 681 1.66 11.09 -5.10
CA GLN A 681 1.74 10.17 -6.25
C GLN A 681 2.43 10.83 -7.46
N THR A 682 3.48 10.22 -7.97
CA THR A 682 4.11 10.64 -9.24
C THR A 682 3.38 10.06 -10.46
N PRO A 683 3.53 10.62 -11.68
CA PRO A 683 2.89 10.10 -12.88
C PRO A 683 3.22 8.63 -13.17
N SER A 684 4.41 8.15 -12.81
CA SER A 684 4.80 6.74 -12.99
C SER A 684 4.07 5.80 -12.03
N MET A 685 3.78 6.25 -10.80
CA MET A 685 2.92 5.52 -9.86
C MET A 685 1.49 5.40 -10.39
N VAL A 686 0.93 6.52 -10.89
CA VAL A 686 -0.43 6.56 -11.47
C VAL A 686 -0.54 5.68 -12.72
N GLU A 687 0.46 5.70 -13.61
CA GLU A 687 0.49 4.81 -14.77
C GLU A 687 0.50 3.33 -14.35
N MET A 688 1.29 2.98 -13.33
CA MET A 688 1.40 1.59 -12.88
C MET A 688 0.15 1.12 -12.13
N LEU A 689 -0.50 1.98 -11.34
CA LEU A 689 -1.83 1.75 -10.77
C LEU A 689 -2.85 1.45 -11.87
N HIS A 690 -2.91 2.28 -12.92
CA HIS A 690 -3.80 2.05 -14.06
C HIS A 690 -3.49 0.75 -14.81
N ARG A 691 -2.21 0.37 -14.97
CA ARG A 691 -1.80 -0.95 -15.51
C ARG A 691 -2.27 -2.10 -14.62
N SER A 692 -2.23 -1.94 -13.29
CA SER A 692 -2.74 -2.94 -12.35
C SER A 692 -4.26 -3.08 -12.49
N GLN A 693 -5.00 -1.98 -12.38
CA GLN A 693 -6.46 -1.94 -12.48
C GLN A 693 -6.97 -2.48 -13.82
N THR A 694 -6.33 -2.16 -14.95
CA THR A 694 -6.72 -2.70 -16.27
C THR A 694 -6.46 -4.20 -16.39
N LEU A 695 -5.38 -4.73 -15.81
CA LEU A 695 -5.14 -6.18 -15.72
C LEU A 695 -6.09 -6.88 -14.73
N ARG A 696 -6.67 -6.16 -13.75
CA ARG A 696 -7.74 -6.68 -12.89
C ARG A 696 -9.09 -6.77 -13.59
N HIS A 697 -9.40 -5.81 -14.48
CA HIS A 697 -10.68 -5.71 -15.17
C HIS A 697 -10.72 -6.31 -16.59
N SER A 698 -9.61 -6.84 -17.09
CA SER A 698 -9.56 -7.43 -18.43
C SER A 698 -10.48 -8.67 -18.54
N PRO A 699 -11.55 -8.65 -19.37
CA PRO A 699 -12.39 -9.83 -19.54
C PRO A 699 -11.58 -10.94 -20.23
N ARG A 700 -11.81 -12.20 -19.83
CA ARG A 700 -11.26 -13.39 -20.52
C ARG A 700 -11.49 -13.22 -22.03
N ARG A 701 -10.41 -13.02 -22.81
CA ARG A 701 -10.48 -12.91 -24.27
C ARG A 701 -11.33 -14.07 -24.82
N PRO A 702 -12.34 -13.81 -25.68
CA PRO A 702 -13.00 -14.89 -26.40
C PRO A 702 -11.95 -15.74 -27.11
N ALA A 703 -12.10 -17.06 -27.03
CA ALA A 703 -11.30 -17.96 -27.86
C ALA A 703 -11.51 -17.58 -29.34
N PRO A 704 -10.46 -17.63 -30.19
CA PRO A 704 -10.61 -17.32 -31.60
C PRO A 704 -11.70 -18.22 -32.20
N PRO A 705 -12.60 -17.69 -33.05
CA PRO A 705 -13.70 -18.47 -33.59
C PRO A 705 -13.15 -19.67 -34.35
N ILE A 706 -13.61 -20.86 -33.98
CA ILE A 706 -13.23 -22.12 -34.63
C ILE A 706 -13.64 -22.00 -36.10
N GLN A 707 -12.66 -21.96 -37.01
CA GLN A 707 -12.96 -21.96 -38.44
C GLN A 707 -13.71 -23.25 -38.78
N PRO A 708 -14.86 -23.18 -39.49
CA PRO A 708 -15.56 -24.38 -39.91
C PRO A 708 -14.64 -25.19 -40.83
N THR A 709 -14.50 -26.48 -40.55
CA THR A 709 -13.69 -27.39 -41.37
C THR A 709 -14.18 -27.39 -42.80
N ARG A 710 -13.30 -27.02 -43.75
CA ARG A 710 -13.59 -27.14 -45.19
C ARG A 710 -13.88 -28.61 -45.51
N SER A 711 -15.11 -28.89 -45.94
CA SER A 711 -15.47 -30.18 -46.50
C SER A 711 -14.72 -30.40 -47.81
N PHE A 712 -14.08 -31.57 -47.94
CA PHE A 712 -13.49 -31.98 -49.20
C PHE A 712 -14.60 -32.34 -50.21
N PRO A 713 -14.45 -31.99 -51.50
CA PRO A 713 -15.40 -32.41 -52.53
C PRO A 713 -15.31 -33.92 -52.74
N SER A 714 -16.46 -34.57 -52.92
CA SER A 714 -16.56 -36.00 -53.23
C SER A 714 -15.99 -36.31 -54.61
N ARG A 715 -15.15 -37.34 -54.71
CA ARG A 715 -14.78 -37.92 -56.01
C ARG A 715 -16.00 -38.58 -56.68
N PRO A 716 -16.12 -38.51 -58.01
CA PRO A 716 -17.15 -39.26 -58.73
C PRO A 716 -16.92 -40.77 -58.63
N ARG A 717 -17.99 -41.55 -58.78
CA ARG A 717 -17.90 -43.01 -58.97
C ARG A 717 -17.54 -43.31 -60.44
N PRO A 718 -16.74 -44.37 -60.72
CA PRO A 718 -16.67 -44.95 -62.05
C PRO A 718 -17.97 -45.67 -62.42
N ILE A 719 -18.05 -46.05 -63.70
CA ILE A 719 -19.09 -46.92 -64.28
C ILE A 719 -18.88 -48.36 -63.78
#